data_AF-A0AA40HDL0-F1
#
_entry.id   AF-A0AA40HDL0-F1
#
_cell.length_a   1.000
_cell.length_b   1.000
_cell.length_c   1.000
_cell.angle_alpha   90.00
_cell.angle_beta   90.00
_cell.angle_gamma   90.00
#
_symmetry.space_group_name_H-M   'P 1'
#
loop_
_entity.id
_entity.type
_entity.pdbx_description
1 polymer ?
#
loop_
_entity_poly.entity_id
_entity_poly.type
_entity_poly.pdbx_seq_one_letter_code
_entity_poly.pdbx_strand_id
1 'polypeptide(L)'
;MPSPPVVADIPKCMDTCYQAMGTTFSHMSKTPQENRATAGPEPPKVTVMPKNQSFTGGSEVSIMCSVTGYPKPKVAWTMNDMFIVGSHRYRMTSEEAPKLIVVQSELLVALGDTTVMECKTSGVPPPHVKWFKGDLELRPSTFLIIDPLLGLLKIPETQDLDAGDYTCVAVNEAGRATGKITLDVGYLWASDKGTYICEAENQFGKIQSQTTITVTGLVAPLIGISPSVTSVIEGQQLTLPCALLAGNPIPERRWTKNSAMLVQNPYITVRSDGSLHIERVRLQDGGEYTCVASNVAGTINKTTTVDVHVLPTIQHGQQILSTIEGIPVTLPCKASGIPKPSITWSKKGELISTSNAKFSAGADGSLYVVSPGGEENGEYVCTATNAAGYAKRKVQLTVYVRPRVFGDQRGLSHDKPVEIAALAGEEVTLPCEVKSSPPPIITWAKESQLISPFSPRHTFLPSGSMKITETRVSDSGMYLCVATNIAGNVTQSVKLSVHVPPVIKDKEQVTNVSVLVNQLTNLFCEVEGTPSPIIMWYKDDVQVTESSTIQIVNNGKILKLFKATPKDAGRYSCKAVNVAGSSQKYFNIDVLGANSPNEVSVVLSHDTSLECQVKGTPFPVIDWFKDGKGQVLHLKNARRSDKGRYQCTVSNAAGKQAKDIKLTVHIPPSIKGGNVTTEISALIHSVIKLECETRGLPMPAVTWYKDGQPILSSSQALYIDKGQFLHIPRAQVSDSATYVCHVSNVAGTLKNRSTWTFMDGVPVKASDNIRIEAGGKKLEITSALEVDRGQWLKDGQLIDERDGFKILLNGRKLVIAQAQVSDTGLYRCVATNTAGDHRKEFEVTVHVPPTIKSSGLSERAVVKYKPITLQCIANGIPNPSLTWLKDGQPVSTAQGNFRIQSSGRVLQIAKTLMEDCWQIHLCGHQCAGEAQQHIQLHVHEPPSLEDAGKMLNESVVVNNPVQLECKAVGSPLPVITWYKDNRPLSGSSSVAFLNRGQIIEIESAQIADAGIYKCVAINSAGATELYYSLQVHVPPSISGSSNVVAVVVNNLVRLECEARGIPAPSLTWLKDGSPVSGFANGIQVLSGGRILALTSAQISDTGRYTCVAVNAAGEKQRDIDLRVYGETF
;
A
#
# COMPACT_ATOMS: atom_id res chain seq x y z
N MET A 1 1.01 -22.90 -16.10
CA MET A 1 0.84 -22.15 -17.37
C MET A 1 1.54 -20.82 -17.18
N PRO A 2 2.37 -20.35 -18.14
CA PRO A 2 1.94 -20.16 -19.53
C PRO A 2 2.88 -20.73 -20.61
N SER A 3 2.37 -20.70 -21.84
CA SER A 3 3.03 -20.91 -23.13
C SER A 3 2.11 -20.33 -24.22
N PRO A 4 2.57 -19.92 -25.41
CA PRO A 4 3.93 -19.57 -25.86
C PRO A 4 3.99 -18.09 -26.34
N PRO A 5 5.03 -17.68 -27.10
CA PRO A 5 4.78 -17.42 -28.52
C PRO A 5 5.91 -17.87 -29.47
N VAL A 6 5.60 -18.01 -30.76
CA VAL A 6 6.56 -18.27 -31.85
C VAL A 6 6.09 -17.53 -33.12
N VAL A 7 7.05 -17.05 -33.93
CA VAL A 7 7.13 -17.06 -35.42
C VAL A 7 7.69 -15.75 -36.01
N ALA A 8 8.57 -15.95 -37.02
CA ALA A 8 9.09 -15.06 -38.07
C ALA A 8 10.46 -14.37 -37.86
N ASP A 9 11.36 -14.26 -38.85
CA ASP A 9 11.76 -15.20 -39.95
C ASP A 9 13.01 -14.64 -40.69
N ILE A 10 14.10 -15.42 -40.83
CA ILE A 10 15.01 -15.57 -42.03
C ILE A 10 15.76 -14.27 -42.57
N PRO A 11 16.85 -14.25 -43.42
CA PRO A 11 17.79 -15.27 -43.97
C PRO A 11 19.34 -14.98 -43.87
N LYS A 12 20.16 -15.96 -44.36
CA LYS A 12 21.48 -15.86 -45.07
C LYS A 12 22.77 -15.52 -44.28
N CYS A 13 24.00 -15.91 -44.69
CA CYS A 13 24.59 -17.04 -45.45
C CYS A 13 26.11 -16.80 -45.61
N MET A 14 27.00 -17.82 -45.56
CA MET A 14 28.09 -18.13 -46.54
C MET A 14 29.24 -19.07 -46.04
N ASP A 15 29.64 -19.96 -46.96
CA ASP A 15 30.99 -20.42 -47.38
C ASP A 15 31.92 -21.34 -46.54
N THR A 16 31.76 -22.65 -46.80
CA THR A 16 32.74 -23.61 -47.39
C THR A 16 34.27 -23.53 -47.16
N CYS A 17 34.91 -24.68 -46.87
CA CYS A 17 36.04 -25.19 -47.71
C CYS A 17 36.45 -26.69 -47.53
N TYR A 18 36.45 -27.42 -48.65
CA TYR A 18 37.27 -28.57 -49.14
C TYR A 18 38.00 -29.61 -48.24
N GLN A 19 37.53 -30.86 -48.36
CA GLN A 19 38.19 -32.08 -48.90
C GLN A 19 39.68 -32.47 -48.62
N ALA A 20 39.82 -33.68 -48.04
CA ALA A 20 40.42 -34.91 -48.60
C ALA A 20 41.88 -34.98 -49.12
N MET A 21 42.67 -35.90 -48.51
CA MET A 21 43.37 -37.07 -49.12
C MET A 21 43.69 -38.06 -47.97
N GLY A 22 43.82 -39.37 -48.11
CA GLY A 22 43.82 -40.26 -49.27
C GLY A 22 44.97 -41.29 -49.15
N THR A 23 44.68 -42.60 -49.29
CA THR A 23 45.56 -43.81 -49.46
C THR A 23 44.85 -45.02 -48.81
N THR A 24 44.84 -46.26 -49.33
CA THR A 24 45.43 -46.87 -50.55
C THR A 24 44.71 -48.20 -50.87
N PHE A 25 44.48 -48.49 -52.17
CA PHE A 25 44.51 -49.82 -52.86
C PHE A 25 43.79 -51.07 -52.26
N SER A 26 43.21 -52.00 -53.03
CA SER A 26 42.88 -52.09 -54.48
C SER A 26 42.01 -53.33 -54.76
N HIS A 27 41.20 -53.28 -55.80
CA HIS A 27 40.42 -54.43 -56.30
C HIS A 27 41.30 -55.66 -56.66
N MET A 28 40.84 -56.86 -56.30
CA MET A 28 40.98 -58.03 -57.17
C MET A 28 39.76 -58.95 -57.06
N SER A 29 39.08 -59.14 -58.18
CA SER A 29 38.03 -60.13 -58.38
C SER A 29 38.61 -61.36 -59.08
N LYS A 30 38.24 -62.56 -58.63
CA LYS A 30 37.90 -63.69 -59.51
C LYS A 30 37.24 -64.84 -58.73
N THR A 31 36.17 -65.36 -59.33
CA THR A 31 35.40 -66.53 -58.92
C THR A 31 36.15 -67.84 -59.17
N PRO A 32 35.68 -68.96 -58.60
CA PRO A 32 34.77 -69.85 -59.34
C PRO A 32 33.45 -70.03 -58.56
N GLN A 33 32.25 -69.96 -59.12
CA GLN A 33 31.73 -70.45 -60.40
C GLN A 33 31.72 -71.98 -60.54
N GLU A 34 30.62 -72.58 -60.09
CA GLU A 34 29.87 -73.64 -60.78
C GLU A 34 28.39 -73.29 -60.54
N ASN A 35 27.64 -72.69 -61.47
CA ASN A 35 27.19 -73.32 -62.70
C ASN A 35 27.25 -74.85 -62.65
N ARG A 36 26.08 -75.46 -62.41
CA ARG A 36 25.78 -76.80 -62.90
C ARG A 36 25.74 -76.78 -64.44
N ALA A 37 26.91 -76.57 -65.04
CA ALA A 37 27.20 -77.23 -66.29
C ALA A 37 26.93 -78.73 -66.07
N THR A 38 26.46 -79.40 -67.11
CA THR A 38 26.74 -80.83 -67.24
C THR A 38 28.26 -80.97 -67.17
N ALA A 39 28.78 -81.40 -66.02
CA ALA A 39 30.20 -81.71 -65.88
C ALA A 39 30.50 -82.80 -66.91
N GLY A 40 31.20 -82.40 -67.99
CA GLY A 40 31.87 -83.35 -68.85
C GLY A 40 32.84 -84.18 -67.99
N PRO A 41 33.07 -85.46 -68.32
CA PRO A 41 33.82 -86.36 -67.46
C PRO A 41 35.19 -85.76 -67.08
N GLU A 42 35.39 -85.49 -65.78
CA GLU A 42 36.66 -84.99 -65.27
C GLU A 42 37.65 -86.16 -65.16
N PRO A 43 38.82 -86.09 -65.82
CA PRO A 43 39.80 -87.15 -65.77
C PRO A 43 40.38 -87.31 -64.35
N PRO A 44 40.70 -88.54 -63.90
CA PRO A 44 41.23 -88.77 -62.56
C PRO A 44 42.53 -88.01 -62.31
N LYS A 45 42.58 -87.21 -61.24
CA LYS A 45 43.75 -86.40 -60.87
C LYS A 45 44.24 -86.79 -59.48
N VAL A 46 45.50 -87.21 -59.38
CA VAL A 46 46.14 -87.56 -58.10
C VAL A 46 46.45 -86.29 -57.32
N THR A 47 45.82 -86.12 -56.15
CA THR A 47 45.99 -84.99 -55.24
C THR A 47 47.02 -85.25 -54.14
N VAL A 48 47.27 -86.52 -53.80
CA VAL A 48 48.39 -86.93 -52.94
C VAL A 48 49.11 -88.08 -53.62
N MET A 49 50.35 -87.85 -54.07
CA MET A 49 51.19 -88.88 -54.67
C MET A 49 51.91 -89.72 -53.60
N PRO A 50 52.03 -91.05 -53.79
CA PRO A 50 52.86 -91.89 -52.95
C PRO A 50 54.34 -91.48 -53.09
N LYS A 51 55.04 -91.36 -51.96
CA LYS A 51 56.47 -90.98 -51.92
C LYS A 51 57.34 -92.24 -51.89
N ASN A 52 58.49 -92.19 -52.56
CA ASN A 52 59.50 -93.25 -52.49
C ASN A 52 60.00 -93.41 -51.04
N GLN A 53 59.90 -94.63 -50.51
CA GLN A 53 60.36 -95.00 -49.16
C GLN A 53 61.08 -96.34 -49.23
N SER A 54 62.18 -96.46 -48.49
CA SER A 54 62.93 -97.70 -48.29
C SER A 54 62.60 -98.28 -46.92
N PHE A 55 62.39 -99.59 -46.85
CA PHE A 55 61.99 -100.30 -45.63
C PHE A 55 62.67 -101.67 -45.54
N THR A 56 62.92 -102.13 -44.32
CA THR A 56 63.50 -103.44 -44.04
C THR A 56 62.42 -104.53 -44.03
N GLY A 57 62.76 -105.71 -44.56
CA GLY A 57 61.82 -106.83 -44.69
C GLY A 57 61.26 -107.29 -43.34
N GLY A 58 59.93 -107.25 -43.22
CA GLY A 58 59.20 -107.56 -41.98
C GLY A 58 58.43 -106.37 -41.38
N SER A 59 58.71 -105.14 -41.83
CA SER A 59 58.00 -103.93 -41.39
C SER A 59 56.63 -103.79 -42.06
N GLU A 60 55.60 -103.34 -41.34
CA GLU A 60 54.33 -102.91 -41.93
C GLU A 60 54.48 -101.49 -42.52
N VAL A 61 54.02 -101.27 -43.76
CA VAL A 61 54.24 -100.02 -44.49
C VAL A 61 52.93 -99.55 -45.12
N SER A 62 52.52 -98.33 -44.79
CA SER A 62 51.31 -97.70 -45.32
C SER A 62 51.64 -96.72 -46.45
N ILE A 63 51.16 -97.01 -47.66
CA ILE A 63 51.33 -96.14 -48.84
C ILE A 63 49.96 -95.56 -49.20
N MET A 64 49.87 -94.24 -49.31
CA MET A 64 48.60 -93.53 -49.57
C MET A 64 48.63 -92.83 -50.92
N CYS A 65 47.49 -92.90 -51.62
CA CYS A 65 47.22 -92.19 -52.87
C CYS A 65 45.80 -91.62 -52.75
N SER A 66 45.65 -90.31 -52.96
CA SER A 66 44.35 -89.63 -53.00
C SER A 66 44.11 -89.12 -54.42
N VAL A 67 42.88 -89.28 -54.91
CA VAL A 67 42.47 -88.89 -56.27
C VAL A 67 41.10 -88.20 -56.26
N THR A 68 40.96 -87.23 -57.15
CA THR A 68 39.70 -86.53 -57.43
C THR A 68 39.32 -86.70 -58.92
N GLY A 69 38.03 -86.60 -59.23
CA GLY A 69 37.49 -86.72 -60.60
C GLY A 69 36.02 -87.12 -60.58
N TYR A 70 35.34 -87.00 -61.72
CA TYR A 70 33.90 -87.23 -61.83
C TYR A 70 33.52 -87.92 -63.15
N PRO A 71 32.86 -89.10 -63.12
CA PRO A 71 32.42 -89.87 -61.95
C PRO A 71 33.58 -90.32 -61.04
N LYS A 72 33.30 -90.49 -59.73
CA LYS A 72 34.31 -90.73 -58.68
C LYS A 72 35.29 -91.86 -59.08
N PRO A 73 36.60 -91.57 -59.25
CA PRO A 73 37.55 -92.55 -59.75
C PRO A 73 37.82 -93.66 -58.72
N LYS A 74 37.95 -94.89 -59.20
CA LYS A 74 38.41 -96.03 -58.39
C LYS A 74 39.94 -96.04 -58.36
N VAL A 75 40.53 -96.01 -57.16
CA VAL A 75 41.96 -96.27 -56.98
C VAL A 75 42.20 -97.77 -57.08
N ALA A 76 43.03 -98.18 -58.02
CA ALA A 76 43.62 -99.51 -58.04
C ALA A 76 45.13 -99.34 -57.84
N TRP A 77 45.71 -100.16 -56.98
CA TRP A 77 47.16 -100.23 -56.79
C TRP A 77 47.73 -101.36 -57.65
N THR A 78 48.89 -101.14 -58.25
CA THR A 78 49.66 -102.18 -58.93
C THR A 78 51.04 -102.33 -58.29
N MET A 79 51.58 -103.54 -58.31
CA MET A 79 52.98 -103.81 -57.97
C MET A 79 53.57 -104.64 -59.11
N ASN A 80 54.57 -104.10 -59.80
CA ASN A 80 55.15 -104.69 -61.02
C ASN A 80 54.04 -105.05 -62.05
N ASP A 81 53.21 -104.07 -62.36
CA ASP A 81 52.07 -104.13 -63.32
C ASP A 81 50.97 -105.16 -63.05
N MET A 82 51.01 -105.88 -61.92
CA MET A 82 49.87 -106.70 -61.46
C MET A 82 49.02 -105.95 -60.44
N PHE A 83 47.69 -106.00 -60.60
CA PHE A 83 46.72 -105.39 -59.68
C PHE A 83 46.78 -106.03 -58.29
N ILE A 84 47.01 -105.19 -57.27
CA ILE A 84 46.91 -105.57 -55.87
C ILE A 84 45.43 -105.56 -55.49
N VAL A 85 44.94 -106.68 -54.97
CA VAL A 85 43.58 -106.82 -54.43
C VAL A 85 43.68 -107.08 -52.93
N GLY A 86 42.73 -106.57 -52.14
CA GLY A 86 42.75 -106.65 -50.68
C GLY A 86 42.93 -108.08 -50.16
N SER A 87 43.86 -108.27 -49.23
CA SER A 87 44.21 -109.59 -48.66
C SER A 87 44.85 -109.42 -47.28
N HIS A 88 45.13 -110.53 -46.58
CA HIS A 88 45.84 -110.48 -45.28
C HIS A 88 47.24 -109.86 -45.35
N ARG A 89 47.88 -109.80 -46.54
CA ARG A 89 49.17 -109.12 -46.76
C ARG A 89 49.02 -107.66 -47.19
N TYR A 90 47.87 -107.27 -47.74
CA TYR A 90 47.61 -105.92 -48.26
C TYR A 90 46.27 -105.41 -47.72
N ARG A 91 46.31 -104.72 -46.57
CA ARG A 91 45.12 -104.14 -45.93
C ARG A 91 44.76 -102.83 -46.62
N MET A 92 43.58 -102.78 -47.24
CA MET A 92 43.04 -101.59 -47.91
C MET A 92 41.80 -101.10 -47.16
N THR A 93 41.83 -99.87 -46.66
CA THR A 93 40.73 -99.23 -45.92
C THR A 93 40.42 -97.86 -46.52
N SER A 94 39.12 -97.51 -46.57
CA SER A 94 38.63 -96.20 -47.01
C SER A 94 37.85 -95.54 -45.89
N GLU A 95 38.21 -94.31 -45.56
CA GLU A 95 37.64 -93.57 -44.42
C GLU A 95 36.78 -92.40 -44.94
N GLU A 96 35.67 -92.12 -44.25
CA GLU A 96 34.76 -91.01 -44.59
C GLU A 96 34.54 -90.10 -43.38
N ALA A 97 34.89 -88.82 -43.55
CA ALA A 97 34.73 -87.77 -42.54
C ALA A 97 33.25 -87.55 -42.15
N PRO A 98 32.96 -87.01 -40.95
CA PRO A 98 31.60 -86.91 -40.44
C PRO A 98 30.75 -85.93 -41.26
N LYS A 99 29.50 -86.29 -41.48
CA LYS A 99 28.41 -85.36 -41.86
C LYS A 99 27.43 -85.28 -40.70
N LEU A 100 26.97 -84.07 -40.41
CA LEU A 100 26.10 -83.74 -39.29
C LEU A 100 24.87 -82.99 -39.81
N ILE A 101 23.69 -83.39 -39.34
CA ILE A 101 22.40 -82.75 -39.62
C ILE A 101 21.75 -82.41 -38.27
N VAL A 102 21.55 -81.11 -38.04
CA VAL A 102 20.80 -80.61 -36.88
C VAL A 102 19.31 -80.82 -37.11
N VAL A 103 18.59 -81.41 -36.15
CA VAL A 103 17.16 -81.75 -36.31
C VAL A 103 16.24 -80.57 -35.99
N GLN A 104 16.55 -79.79 -34.96
CA GLN A 104 15.93 -78.51 -34.64
C GLN A 104 17.02 -77.44 -34.49
N SER A 105 16.99 -76.36 -35.27
CA SER A 105 17.97 -75.27 -35.15
C SER A 105 17.64 -74.27 -34.02
N GLU A 106 16.36 -74.13 -33.71
CA GLU A 106 15.82 -73.28 -32.65
C GLU A 106 14.75 -74.08 -31.90
N LEU A 107 14.73 -74.00 -30.58
CA LEU A 107 13.83 -74.78 -29.71
C LEU A 107 13.36 -73.91 -28.55
N LEU A 108 12.05 -73.88 -28.29
CA LEU A 108 11.43 -73.12 -27.21
C LEU A 108 10.72 -74.09 -26.25
N VAL A 109 11.08 -74.05 -24.96
CA VAL A 109 10.58 -75.00 -23.94
C VAL A 109 10.07 -74.26 -22.70
N ALA A 110 9.02 -74.78 -22.06
CA ALA A 110 8.50 -74.20 -20.82
C ALA A 110 9.37 -74.54 -19.60
N LEU A 111 9.33 -73.67 -18.59
CA LEU A 111 9.92 -73.92 -17.28
C LEU A 111 9.40 -75.24 -16.67
N GLY A 112 10.33 -76.13 -16.31
CA GLY A 112 10.05 -77.45 -15.72
C GLY A 112 9.81 -78.58 -16.73
N ASP A 113 9.64 -78.30 -18.03
CA ASP A 113 9.51 -79.35 -19.04
C ASP A 113 10.85 -80.01 -19.36
N THR A 114 10.82 -81.20 -19.96
CA THR A 114 12.04 -81.94 -20.34
C THR A 114 12.49 -81.60 -21.76
N THR A 115 13.58 -80.84 -21.90
CA THR A 115 14.17 -80.52 -23.20
C THR A 115 14.88 -81.73 -23.81
N VAL A 116 14.75 -81.91 -25.14
CA VAL A 116 15.51 -82.89 -25.94
C VAL A 116 16.03 -82.21 -27.21
N MET A 117 17.34 -82.30 -27.43
CA MET A 117 18.08 -81.76 -28.58
C MET A 117 18.77 -82.91 -29.34
N GLU A 118 18.71 -82.93 -30.67
CA GLU A 118 19.20 -84.04 -31.50
C GLU A 118 20.04 -83.56 -32.71
N CYS A 119 21.24 -84.12 -32.86
CA CYS A 119 22.12 -83.94 -34.02
C CYS A 119 22.44 -85.29 -34.66
N LYS A 120 21.84 -85.57 -35.82
CA LYS A 120 22.01 -86.84 -36.54
C LYS A 120 23.31 -86.84 -37.34
N THR A 121 24.05 -87.94 -37.31
CA THR A 121 25.38 -88.02 -37.91
C THR A 121 25.58 -89.26 -38.78
N SER A 122 26.48 -89.15 -39.76
CA SER A 122 26.94 -90.26 -40.59
C SER A 122 28.43 -90.12 -40.92
N GLY A 123 29.19 -91.21 -40.93
CA GLY A 123 30.62 -91.25 -41.25
C GLY A 123 31.18 -92.65 -41.02
N VAL A 124 32.39 -92.93 -41.52
CA VAL A 124 33.04 -94.24 -41.36
C VAL A 124 34.50 -94.03 -40.92
N PRO A 125 34.89 -94.43 -39.68
CA PRO A 125 34.07 -95.04 -38.63
C PRO A 125 32.92 -94.13 -38.12
N PRO A 126 31.87 -94.68 -37.46
CA PRO A 126 30.77 -93.89 -36.90
C PRO A 126 31.29 -92.77 -35.98
N PRO A 127 30.89 -91.50 -36.19
CA PRO A 127 31.43 -90.38 -35.43
C PRO A 127 30.73 -90.22 -34.08
N HIS A 128 31.50 -89.88 -33.05
CA HIS A 128 30.97 -89.54 -31.73
C HIS A 128 30.59 -88.06 -31.64
N VAL A 129 29.42 -87.79 -31.06
CA VAL A 129 28.91 -86.43 -30.86
C VAL A 129 29.24 -85.94 -29.44
N LYS A 130 29.91 -84.80 -29.37
CA LYS A 130 30.10 -84.01 -28.16
C LYS A 130 29.16 -82.79 -28.19
N TRP A 131 28.66 -82.40 -27.03
CA TRP A 131 27.82 -81.21 -26.87
C TRP A 131 28.55 -80.13 -26.08
N PHE A 132 28.31 -78.88 -26.46
CA PHE A 132 28.90 -77.69 -25.84
C PHE A 132 27.80 -76.67 -25.56
N LYS A 133 27.92 -75.89 -24.48
CA LYS A 133 27.13 -74.66 -24.27
C LYS A 133 28.11 -73.48 -24.26
N GLY A 134 28.01 -72.60 -25.26
CA GLY A 134 29.14 -71.73 -25.60
C GLY A 134 30.40 -72.56 -25.87
N ASP A 135 31.53 -72.20 -25.25
CA ASP A 135 32.81 -72.91 -25.38
C ASP A 135 32.97 -74.12 -24.42
N LEU A 136 32.03 -74.36 -23.51
CA LEU A 136 32.15 -75.39 -22.46
C LEU A 136 31.64 -76.75 -22.93
N GLU A 137 32.50 -77.78 -22.97
CA GLU A 137 32.10 -79.18 -23.26
C GLU A 137 31.22 -79.74 -22.12
N LEU A 138 29.98 -80.08 -22.46
CA LEU A 138 29.00 -80.65 -21.54
C LEU A 138 29.28 -82.13 -21.29
N ARG A 139 29.06 -82.58 -20.05
CA ARG A 139 29.26 -83.97 -19.63
C ARG A 139 27.98 -84.53 -19.00
N PRO A 140 27.70 -85.84 -19.14
CA PRO A 140 26.55 -86.47 -18.49
C PRO A 140 26.54 -86.25 -16.97
N SER A 141 25.36 -85.96 -16.43
CA SER A 141 25.10 -85.77 -14.99
C SER A 141 23.67 -86.18 -14.65
N THR A 142 23.27 -86.08 -13.37
CA THR A 142 21.90 -86.32 -12.92
C THR A 142 20.86 -85.36 -13.52
N PHE A 143 21.29 -84.19 -14.01
CA PHE A 143 20.44 -83.15 -14.58
C PHE A 143 20.62 -82.97 -16.10
N LEU A 144 21.52 -83.73 -16.72
CA LEU A 144 21.89 -83.57 -18.11
C LEU A 144 22.32 -84.91 -18.71
N ILE A 145 21.46 -85.49 -19.54
CA ILE A 145 21.64 -86.83 -20.13
C ILE A 145 22.16 -86.66 -21.56
N ILE A 146 23.30 -87.28 -21.89
CA ILE A 146 23.89 -87.22 -23.24
C ILE A 146 24.08 -88.63 -23.79
N ASP A 147 23.60 -88.88 -25.00
CA ASP A 147 23.96 -90.04 -25.81
C ASP A 147 24.91 -89.61 -26.95
N PRO A 148 26.22 -89.93 -26.87
CA PRO A 148 27.21 -89.53 -27.86
C PRO A 148 27.23 -90.38 -29.14
N LEU A 149 26.42 -91.46 -29.24
CA LEU A 149 26.28 -92.27 -30.46
C LEU A 149 25.00 -91.91 -31.23
N LEU A 150 23.90 -91.65 -30.52
CA LEU A 150 22.66 -91.13 -31.13
C LEU A 150 22.70 -89.61 -31.35
N GLY A 151 23.66 -88.91 -30.75
CA GLY A 151 23.80 -87.47 -30.89
C GLY A 151 22.70 -86.69 -30.17
N LEU A 152 22.27 -87.17 -29.00
CA LEU A 152 21.12 -86.65 -28.27
C LEU A 152 21.54 -86.04 -26.92
N LEU A 153 20.99 -84.88 -26.59
CA LEU A 153 21.16 -84.16 -25.33
C LEU A 153 19.78 -83.91 -24.71
N LYS A 154 19.61 -84.25 -23.44
CA LYS A 154 18.32 -84.18 -22.73
C LYS A 154 18.45 -83.56 -21.34
N ILE A 155 17.62 -82.57 -21.05
CA ILE A 155 17.59 -81.82 -19.78
C ILE A 155 16.22 -82.07 -19.12
N PRO A 156 16.10 -82.99 -18.14
CA PRO A 156 14.88 -83.15 -17.35
C PRO A 156 14.73 -81.98 -16.36
N GLU A 157 13.58 -81.31 -16.42
CA GLU A 157 13.26 -80.07 -15.66
C GLU A 157 14.09 -78.83 -16.07
N THR A 158 13.81 -78.32 -17.27
CA THR A 158 14.48 -77.16 -17.89
C THR A 158 14.22 -75.86 -17.12
N GLN A 159 15.25 -75.09 -16.82
CA GLN A 159 15.19 -73.80 -16.12
C GLN A 159 15.57 -72.62 -17.02
N ASP A 160 15.24 -71.38 -16.64
CA ASP A 160 15.59 -70.18 -17.43
C ASP A 160 17.12 -70.07 -17.70
N LEU A 161 17.95 -70.58 -16.78
CA LEU A 161 19.41 -70.64 -16.91
C LEU A 161 19.90 -71.66 -17.96
N ASP A 162 19.04 -72.61 -18.36
CA ASP A 162 19.33 -73.56 -19.42
C ASP A 162 19.18 -72.96 -20.81
N ALA A 163 18.55 -71.80 -20.96
CA ALA A 163 18.51 -71.07 -22.23
C ALA A 163 19.92 -70.72 -22.77
N GLY A 164 20.04 -70.60 -24.09
CA GLY A 164 21.25 -70.20 -24.82
C GLY A 164 21.66 -71.16 -25.93
N ASP A 165 22.86 -70.92 -26.45
CA ASP A 165 23.41 -71.61 -27.62
C ASP A 165 24.13 -72.91 -27.27
N TYR A 166 23.62 -74.01 -27.82
CA TYR A 166 24.22 -75.34 -27.75
C TYR A 166 24.87 -75.71 -29.10
N THR A 167 26.09 -76.24 -29.06
CA THR A 167 26.82 -76.68 -30.25
C THR A 167 27.10 -78.18 -30.16
N CYS A 168 26.69 -78.94 -31.16
CA CYS A 168 27.00 -80.36 -31.29
C CYS A 168 28.17 -80.54 -32.28
N VAL A 169 29.15 -81.35 -31.89
CA VAL A 169 30.40 -81.57 -32.64
C VAL A 169 30.60 -83.07 -32.83
N ALA A 170 30.49 -83.53 -34.08
CA ALA A 170 30.72 -84.92 -34.46
C ALA A 170 32.17 -85.11 -34.92
N VAL A 171 32.86 -86.11 -34.36
CA VAL A 171 34.27 -86.40 -34.66
C VAL A 171 34.49 -87.90 -34.92
N ASN A 172 35.25 -88.21 -35.96
CA ASN A 172 35.90 -89.52 -36.15
C ASN A 172 37.36 -89.30 -36.59
N GLU A 173 38.14 -90.37 -36.74
CA GLU A 173 39.55 -90.31 -37.17
C GLU A 173 39.76 -89.57 -38.52
N ALA A 174 38.74 -89.53 -39.38
CA ALA A 174 38.79 -88.90 -40.69
C ALA A 174 38.42 -87.40 -40.69
N GLY A 175 37.87 -86.84 -39.61
CA GLY A 175 37.57 -85.41 -39.52
C GLY A 175 36.53 -85.01 -38.46
N ARG A 176 36.07 -83.74 -38.56
CA ARG A 176 35.06 -83.17 -37.65
C ARG A 176 33.97 -82.40 -38.40
N ALA A 177 32.75 -82.40 -37.87
CA ALA A 177 31.63 -81.58 -38.31
C ALA A 177 30.91 -80.94 -37.10
N THR A 178 30.29 -79.77 -37.29
CA THR A 178 29.69 -78.97 -36.22
C THR A 178 28.30 -78.46 -36.60
N GLY A 179 27.36 -78.49 -35.67
CA GLY A 179 26.02 -77.90 -35.79
C GLY A 179 25.62 -77.14 -34.54
N LYS A 180 24.67 -76.21 -34.65
CA LYS A 180 24.24 -75.31 -33.58
C LYS A 180 22.72 -75.41 -33.37
N ILE A 181 22.29 -75.39 -32.12
CA ILE A 181 20.89 -75.32 -31.67
C ILE A 181 20.77 -74.19 -30.66
N THR A 182 19.82 -73.28 -30.84
CA THR A 182 19.48 -72.27 -29.82
C THR A 182 18.30 -72.78 -29.00
N LEU A 183 18.43 -72.80 -27.66
CA LEU A 183 17.36 -73.12 -26.73
C LEU A 183 16.88 -71.83 -26.05
N ASP A 184 15.61 -71.48 -26.20
CA ASP A 184 14.95 -70.45 -25.40
C ASP A 184 14.02 -71.09 -24.37
N VAL A 185 13.93 -70.46 -23.19
CA VAL A 185 13.10 -70.92 -22.07
C VAL A 185 12.21 -69.76 -21.61
N GLY A 186 10.91 -70.01 -21.45
CA GLY A 186 9.97 -68.94 -21.07
C GLY A 186 8.53 -69.39 -20.89
N TYR A 187 7.67 -68.43 -20.55
CA TYR A 187 6.24 -68.65 -20.31
C TYR A 187 5.45 -68.73 -21.62
N LEU A 188 5.14 -69.95 -22.07
CA LEU A 188 4.40 -70.19 -23.33
C LEU A 188 2.94 -69.68 -23.28
N TRP A 189 2.51 -68.95 -24.32
CA TRP A 189 1.10 -68.63 -24.55
C TRP A 189 0.53 -69.44 -25.71
N ALA A 190 -0.75 -69.81 -25.62
CA ALA A 190 -1.43 -70.56 -26.66
C ALA A 190 -1.55 -69.80 -28.01
N SER A 191 -1.39 -68.47 -27.98
CA SER A 191 -1.38 -67.57 -29.14
C SER A 191 -0.14 -67.68 -30.01
N ASP A 192 0.98 -68.14 -29.46
CA ASP A 192 2.30 -68.08 -30.11
C ASP A 192 2.51 -69.29 -31.06
N LYS A 193 1.52 -70.18 -31.09
CA LYS A 193 1.42 -71.29 -32.03
C LYS A 193 1.01 -70.76 -33.41
N GLY A 194 1.98 -70.64 -34.32
CA GLY A 194 1.74 -70.19 -35.69
C GLY A 194 2.88 -70.50 -36.64
N THR A 195 2.59 -70.34 -37.94
CA THR A 195 3.60 -70.33 -39.00
C THR A 195 3.95 -68.87 -39.30
N TYR A 196 5.21 -68.51 -39.08
CA TYR A 196 5.74 -67.17 -39.28
C TYR A 196 6.45 -67.12 -40.63
N ILE A 197 6.05 -66.17 -41.48
CA ILE A 197 6.59 -65.99 -42.83
C ILE A 197 7.37 -64.67 -42.89
N CYS A 198 8.66 -64.75 -43.20
CA CYS A 198 9.50 -63.59 -43.51
C CYS A 198 9.55 -63.41 -45.02
N GLU A 199 9.23 -62.21 -45.49
CA GLU A 199 9.10 -61.90 -46.92
C GLU A 199 9.91 -60.65 -47.29
N ALA A 200 10.67 -60.74 -48.38
CA ALA A 200 11.45 -59.64 -48.91
C ALA A 200 11.14 -59.43 -50.40
N GLU A 201 10.86 -58.19 -50.80
CA GLU A 201 10.52 -57.81 -52.17
C GLU A 201 11.42 -56.67 -52.65
N ASN A 202 11.79 -56.70 -53.93
CA ASN A 202 12.17 -55.51 -54.67
C ASN A 202 11.55 -55.53 -56.08
N GLN A 203 11.80 -54.48 -56.87
CA GLN A 203 11.25 -54.30 -58.22
C GLN A 203 11.59 -55.42 -59.26
N PHE A 204 12.40 -56.41 -58.91
CA PHE A 204 12.75 -57.57 -59.74
C PHE A 204 12.25 -58.92 -59.18
N GLY A 205 11.60 -58.95 -58.01
CA GLY A 205 11.00 -60.17 -57.48
C GLY A 205 10.85 -60.20 -55.96
N LYS A 206 10.14 -61.23 -55.49
CA LYS A 206 9.73 -61.45 -54.10
C LYS A 206 10.15 -62.85 -53.63
N ILE A 207 10.69 -62.96 -52.42
CA ILE A 207 11.04 -64.25 -51.79
C ILE A 207 10.42 -64.36 -50.39
N GLN A 208 10.02 -65.57 -50.02
CA GLN A 208 9.48 -65.91 -48.70
C GLN A 208 10.30 -67.03 -48.05
N SER A 209 10.44 -66.99 -46.73
CA SER A 209 10.89 -68.09 -45.88
C SER A 209 9.92 -68.27 -44.73
N GLN A 210 9.67 -69.51 -44.27
CA GLN A 210 8.70 -69.79 -43.22
C GLN A 210 9.25 -70.74 -42.15
N THR A 211 8.86 -70.50 -40.89
CA THR A 211 9.08 -71.40 -39.75
C THR A 211 7.77 -71.61 -39.00
N THR A 212 7.61 -72.74 -38.29
CA THR A 212 6.39 -73.04 -37.53
C THR A 212 6.72 -73.36 -36.09
N ILE A 213 6.14 -72.59 -35.17
CA ILE A 213 6.31 -72.75 -33.72
C ILE A 213 5.15 -73.61 -33.17
N THR A 214 5.50 -74.66 -32.42
CA THR A 214 4.52 -75.55 -31.78
C THR A 214 4.60 -75.48 -30.26
N VAL A 215 3.51 -75.01 -29.64
CA VAL A 215 3.36 -74.99 -28.18
C VAL A 215 2.75 -76.32 -27.72
N THR A 216 3.44 -77.02 -26.81
CA THR A 216 2.97 -78.28 -26.19
C THR A 216 3.06 -78.17 -24.67
N GLY A 217 2.17 -78.87 -23.94
CA GLY A 217 2.07 -78.81 -22.47
C GLY A 217 0.86 -78.02 -21.96
N LEU A 218 0.33 -78.42 -20.80
CA LEU A 218 -0.75 -77.72 -20.09
C LEU A 218 -0.14 -76.81 -19.02
N VAL A 219 -0.42 -75.51 -19.06
CA VAL A 219 0.20 -74.51 -18.17
C VAL A 219 -0.89 -73.84 -17.34
N ALA A 220 -0.76 -73.91 -16.02
CA ALA A 220 -1.68 -73.25 -15.08
C ALA A 220 -1.63 -71.71 -15.21
N PRO A 221 -2.72 -70.99 -14.91
CA PRO A 221 -2.77 -69.54 -15.01
C PRO A 221 -1.80 -68.86 -14.02
N LEU A 222 -1.12 -67.81 -14.49
CA LEU A 222 -0.37 -66.87 -13.66
C LEU A 222 -0.93 -65.45 -13.84
N ILE A 223 -1.27 -64.77 -12.73
CA ILE A 223 -1.69 -63.35 -12.75
C ILE A 223 -0.50 -62.48 -12.31
N GLY A 224 -0.32 -61.34 -12.98
CA GLY A 224 0.71 -60.37 -12.65
C GLY A 224 0.56 -59.72 -11.26
N ILE A 225 1.54 -58.89 -10.89
CA ILE A 225 1.54 -58.19 -9.60
C ILE A 225 0.43 -57.12 -9.61
N SER A 226 -0.63 -57.34 -8.83
CA SER A 226 -1.59 -56.29 -8.45
C SER A 226 -1.26 -55.73 -7.06
N PRO A 227 -1.56 -54.44 -6.79
CA PRO A 227 -1.38 -53.86 -5.45
C PRO A 227 -2.32 -54.53 -4.43
N SER A 228 -1.85 -54.77 -3.21
CA SER A 228 -2.68 -55.34 -2.15
C SER A 228 -3.75 -54.38 -1.63
N VAL A 229 -3.48 -53.07 -1.69
CA VAL A 229 -4.39 -51.98 -1.34
C VAL A 229 -4.26 -50.88 -2.40
N THR A 230 -5.39 -50.34 -2.85
CA THR A 230 -5.49 -49.20 -3.77
C THR A 230 -6.43 -48.15 -3.19
N SER A 231 -5.90 -46.98 -2.82
CA SER A 231 -6.73 -45.85 -2.41
C SER A 231 -7.15 -45.01 -3.63
N VAL A 232 -8.43 -44.62 -3.68
CA VAL A 232 -9.01 -43.81 -4.77
C VAL A 232 -9.93 -42.74 -4.20
N ILE A 233 -9.97 -41.56 -4.82
CA ILE A 233 -10.85 -40.47 -4.38
C ILE A 233 -12.25 -40.66 -4.99
N GLU A 234 -13.29 -40.50 -4.19
CA GLU A 234 -14.68 -40.55 -4.65
C GLU A 234 -14.91 -39.62 -5.86
N GLY A 235 -15.58 -40.15 -6.88
CA GLY A 235 -15.81 -39.47 -8.15
C GLY A 235 -14.72 -39.64 -9.21
N GLN A 236 -13.57 -40.25 -8.88
CA GLN A 236 -12.55 -40.62 -9.86
C GLN A 236 -12.83 -42.00 -10.48
N GLN A 237 -12.23 -42.25 -11.64
CA GLN A 237 -12.22 -43.58 -12.27
C GLN A 237 -11.19 -44.49 -11.57
N LEU A 238 -11.50 -45.78 -11.47
CA LEU A 238 -10.58 -46.81 -10.97
C LEU A 238 -10.43 -47.91 -12.02
N THR A 239 -9.20 -48.38 -12.24
CA THR A 239 -8.92 -49.57 -13.05
C THR A 239 -8.04 -50.52 -12.26
N LEU A 240 -8.55 -51.71 -11.94
CA LEU A 240 -7.80 -52.77 -11.26
C LEU A 240 -7.25 -53.76 -12.30
N PRO A 241 -5.93 -53.97 -12.38
CA PRO A 241 -5.34 -54.84 -13.40
C PRO A 241 -5.61 -56.32 -13.11
N CYS A 242 -5.91 -57.09 -14.17
CA CYS A 242 -5.83 -58.55 -14.14
C CYS A 242 -5.16 -59.07 -15.44
N ALA A 243 -3.90 -58.67 -15.59
CA ALA A 243 -3.03 -59.17 -16.63
C ALA A 243 -2.64 -60.62 -16.31
N LEU A 244 -2.85 -61.51 -17.28
CA LEU A 244 -2.27 -62.85 -17.27
C LEU A 244 -0.80 -62.74 -17.69
N LEU A 245 0.06 -63.57 -17.11
CA LEU A 245 1.48 -63.70 -17.50
C LEU A 245 1.78 -65.06 -18.15
N ALA A 246 0.96 -66.08 -17.84
CA ALA A 246 1.07 -67.43 -18.41
C ALA A 246 -0.29 -68.14 -18.36
N GLY A 247 -0.48 -69.14 -19.22
CA GLY A 247 -1.59 -70.09 -19.16
C GLY A 247 -1.93 -70.72 -20.51
N ASN A 248 -1.97 -72.06 -20.55
CA ASN A 248 -2.29 -72.83 -21.75
C ASN A 248 -3.25 -73.99 -21.42
N PRO A 249 -4.48 -74.04 -21.99
CA PRO A 249 -5.13 -73.03 -22.85
C PRO A 249 -5.33 -71.68 -22.15
N ILE A 250 -5.67 -70.64 -22.91
CA ILE A 250 -5.86 -69.27 -22.40
C ILE A 250 -6.89 -69.28 -21.25
N PRO A 251 -6.51 -68.84 -20.03
CA PRO A 251 -7.39 -68.84 -18.87
C PRO A 251 -8.61 -67.92 -18.99
N GLU A 252 -9.76 -68.41 -18.55
CA GLU A 252 -10.94 -67.57 -18.31
C GLU A 252 -10.72 -66.68 -17.08
N ARG A 253 -11.17 -65.43 -17.15
CA ARG A 253 -11.03 -64.45 -16.06
C ARG A 253 -12.40 -64.03 -15.54
N ARG A 254 -12.55 -64.00 -14.22
CA ARG A 254 -13.74 -63.48 -13.54
C ARG A 254 -13.34 -62.61 -12.35
N TRP A 255 -14.14 -61.58 -12.09
CA TRP A 255 -13.98 -60.71 -10.93
C TRP A 255 -15.04 -61.00 -9.87
N THR A 256 -14.61 -60.97 -8.61
CA THR A 256 -15.50 -61.03 -7.44
C THR A 256 -15.25 -59.81 -6.55
N LYS A 257 -16.30 -59.33 -5.88
CA LYS A 257 -16.23 -58.27 -4.86
C LYS A 257 -16.75 -58.83 -3.54
N ASN A 258 -15.97 -58.75 -2.47
CA ASN A 258 -16.30 -59.31 -1.15
C ASN A 258 -16.80 -60.78 -1.26
N SER A 259 -16.05 -61.60 -2.01
CA SER A 259 -16.36 -62.99 -2.38
C SER A 259 -17.62 -63.25 -3.23
N ALA A 260 -18.42 -62.24 -3.59
CA ALA A 260 -19.56 -62.38 -4.49
C ALA A 260 -19.17 -62.12 -5.97
N MET A 261 -19.81 -62.82 -6.92
CA MET A 261 -19.59 -62.61 -8.36
C MET A 261 -19.98 -61.18 -8.77
N LEU A 262 -19.09 -60.48 -9.47
CA LEU A 262 -19.33 -59.10 -9.90
C LEU A 262 -20.16 -59.07 -11.19
N VAL A 263 -21.35 -58.46 -11.14
CA VAL A 263 -22.23 -58.28 -12.30
C VAL A 263 -21.84 -57.03 -13.08
N GLN A 264 -21.41 -57.22 -14.33
CA GLN A 264 -21.05 -56.13 -15.23
C GLN A 264 -22.27 -55.29 -15.62
N ASN A 265 -22.07 -53.98 -15.73
CA ASN A 265 -23.09 -53.00 -16.11
C ASN A 265 -22.39 -51.72 -16.64
N PRO A 266 -23.10 -50.68 -17.14
CA PRO A 266 -22.43 -49.49 -17.69
C PRO A 266 -21.49 -48.76 -16.71
N TYR A 267 -21.70 -48.91 -15.41
CA TYR A 267 -20.90 -48.27 -14.35
C TYR A 267 -19.66 -49.10 -13.93
N ILE A 268 -19.74 -50.43 -13.99
CA ILE A 268 -18.63 -51.35 -13.73
C ILE A 268 -18.47 -52.33 -14.88
N THR A 269 -17.38 -52.21 -15.63
CA THR A 269 -17.09 -52.99 -16.84
C THR A 269 -15.79 -53.78 -16.69
N VAL A 270 -15.68 -54.92 -17.37
CA VAL A 270 -14.40 -55.61 -17.54
C VAL A 270 -13.88 -55.29 -18.94
N ARG A 271 -12.68 -54.72 -19.03
CA ARG A 271 -12.06 -54.31 -20.30
C ARG A 271 -11.54 -55.53 -21.06
N SER A 272 -11.21 -55.36 -22.34
CA SER A 272 -10.65 -56.42 -23.21
C SER A 272 -9.36 -57.05 -22.66
N ASP A 273 -8.54 -56.25 -21.97
CA ASP A 273 -7.32 -56.70 -21.27
C ASP A 273 -7.61 -57.44 -19.94
N GLY A 274 -8.88 -57.62 -19.55
CA GLY A 274 -9.32 -58.28 -18.32
C GLY A 274 -9.30 -57.41 -17.06
N SER A 275 -8.84 -56.15 -17.15
CA SER A 275 -8.90 -55.21 -16.03
C SER A 275 -10.34 -54.82 -15.69
N LEU A 276 -10.63 -54.66 -14.40
CA LEU A 276 -11.91 -54.16 -13.92
C LEU A 276 -11.89 -52.65 -13.91
N HIS A 277 -12.84 -52.01 -14.58
CA HIS A 277 -12.97 -50.56 -14.67
C HIS A 277 -14.27 -50.08 -14.02
N ILE A 278 -14.13 -49.13 -13.09
CA ILE A 278 -15.23 -48.41 -12.44
C ILE A 278 -15.14 -46.96 -12.89
N GLU A 279 -16.18 -46.48 -13.59
CA GLU A 279 -16.14 -45.16 -14.25
C GLU A 279 -16.06 -43.99 -13.25
N ARG A 280 -16.80 -44.09 -12.13
CA ARG A 280 -16.92 -43.00 -11.14
C ARG A 280 -17.13 -43.54 -9.73
N VAL A 281 -16.06 -43.97 -9.06
CA VAL A 281 -16.08 -44.63 -7.74
C VAL A 281 -16.94 -43.89 -6.72
N ARG A 282 -17.78 -44.62 -5.98
CA ARG A 282 -18.59 -44.12 -4.85
C ARG A 282 -18.11 -44.75 -3.54
N LEU A 283 -18.49 -44.20 -2.39
CA LEU A 283 -18.13 -44.77 -1.08
C LEU A 283 -18.43 -46.28 -0.93
N GLN A 284 -19.57 -46.74 -1.47
CA GLN A 284 -20.00 -48.14 -1.48
C GLN A 284 -19.13 -49.08 -2.34
N ASP A 285 -18.23 -48.54 -3.15
CA ASP A 285 -17.32 -49.30 -4.00
C ASP A 285 -15.99 -49.65 -3.31
N GLY A 286 -15.83 -49.29 -2.04
CA GLY A 286 -14.81 -49.89 -1.20
C GLY A 286 -15.04 -51.38 -0.94
N GLY A 287 -13.97 -52.10 -0.62
CA GLY A 287 -13.99 -53.54 -0.32
C GLY A 287 -12.92 -54.32 -1.09
N GLU A 288 -12.97 -55.64 -0.97
CA GLU A 288 -11.99 -56.55 -1.56
C GLU A 288 -12.43 -56.97 -2.96
N TYR A 289 -11.59 -56.70 -3.96
CA TYR A 289 -11.79 -57.12 -5.33
C TYR A 289 -10.79 -58.21 -5.70
N THR A 290 -11.29 -59.40 -6.01
CA THR A 290 -10.45 -60.54 -6.37
C THR A 290 -10.66 -60.90 -7.83
N CYS A 291 -9.59 -60.80 -8.64
CA CYS A 291 -9.57 -61.45 -9.95
C CYS A 291 -9.23 -62.93 -9.76
N VAL A 292 -9.98 -63.79 -10.44
CA VAL A 292 -9.75 -65.23 -10.50
C VAL A 292 -9.53 -65.62 -11.95
N ALA A 293 -8.40 -66.28 -12.24
CA ALA A 293 -8.09 -66.84 -13.54
C ALA A 293 -8.07 -68.36 -13.46
N SER A 294 -8.73 -69.05 -14.39
CA SER A 294 -8.85 -70.52 -14.39
C SER A 294 -8.78 -71.11 -15.79
N ASN A 295 -8.05 -72.21 -15.94
CA ASN A 295 -8.10 -73.11 -17.10
C ASN A 295 -8.11 -74.58 -16.63
N VAL A 296 -8.04 -75.53 -17.56
CA VAL A 296 -8.03 -76.97 -17.24
C VAL A 296 -6.78 -77.44 -16.47
N ALA A 297 -5.72 -76.63 -16.42
CA ALA A 297 -4.46 -76.94 -15.75
C ALA A 297 -4.38 -76.37 -14.32
N GLY A 298 -5.22 -75.38 -13.96
CA GLY A 298 -5.25 -74.82 -12.62
C GLY A 298 -6.11 -73.56 -12.47
N THR A 299 -6.16 -73.03 -11.26
CA THR A 299 -6.83 -71.77 -10.91
C THR A 299 -5.94 -70.94 -9.98
N ILE A 300 -5.83 -69.65 -10.24
CA ILE A 300 -5.11 -68.68 -9.40
C ILE A 300 -6.01 -67.48 -9.15
N ASN A 301 -5.79 -66.78 -8.03
CA ASN A 301 -6.49 -65.54 -7.71
C ASN A 301 -5.55 -64.46 -7.15
N LYS A 302 -5.98 -63.21 -7.25
CA LYS A 302 -5.25 -62.05 -6.72
C LYS A 302 -6.26 -61.03 -6.20
N THR A 303 -6.13 -60.66 -4.92
CA THR A 303 -7.04 -59.72 -4.24
C THR A 303 -6.39 -58.36 -4.07
N THR A 304 -7.15 -57.31 -4.35
CA THR A 304 -6.82 -55.91 -4.10
C THR A 304 -7.93 -55.28 -3.28
N THR A 305 -7.57 -54.73 -2.11
CA THR A 305 -8.50 -53.96 -1.27
C THR A 305 -8.63 -52.54 -1.84
N VAL A 306 -9.84 -52.04 -2.02
CA VAL A 306 -10.10 -50.68 -2.50
C VAL A 306 -10.55 -49.82 -1.33
N ASP A 307 -9.75 -48.80 -1.01
CA ASP A 307 -10.05 -47.79 0.00
C ASP A 307 -10.59 -46.53 -0.69
N VAL A 308 -11.84 -46.18 -0.42
CA VAL A 308 -12.45 -44.96 -0.99
C VAL A 308 -12.24 -43.78 -0.06
N HIS A 309 -11.43 -42.83 -0.52
CA HIS A 309 -11.14 -41.58 0.15
C HIS A 309 -12.14 -40.49 -0.27
N VAL A 310 -12.61 -39.71 0.68
CA VAL A 310 -13.53 -38.57 0.45
C VAL A 310 -12.79 -37.28 0.81
N LEU A 311 -12.75 -36.35 -0.15
CA LEU A 311 -12.14 -35.03 0.02
C LEU A 311 -12.75 -34.27 1.21
N PRO A 312 -11.95 -33.49 1.95
CA PRO A 312 -12.44 -32.76 3.10
C PRO A 312 -13.40 -31.65 2.64
N THR A 313 -14.60 -31.66 3.18
CA THR A 313 -15.65 -30.67 2.93
C THR A 313 -15.93 -29.93 4.23
N ILE A 314 -15.77 -28.60 4.23
CA ILE A 314 -15.99 -27.78 5.43
C ILE A 314 -17.46 -27.30 5.44
N GLN A 315 -18.23 -27.63 6.48
CA GLN A 315 -19.69 -27.38 6.56
C GLN A 315 -20.02 -25.88 6.56
N HIS A 316 -20.99 -25.42 5.77
CA HIS A 316 -21.36 -23.99 5.71
C HIS A 316 -21.68 -23.43 7.11
N GLY A 317 -21.18 -22.23 7.40
CA GLY A 317 -21.31 -21.56 8.68
C GLY A 317 -21.00 -20.07 8.55
N GLN A 318 -21.11 -19.33 9.65
CA GLN A 318 -20.95 -17.87 9.66
C GLN A 318 -19.54 -17.44 9.21
N GLN A 319 -19.46 -16.69 8.11
CA GLN A 319 -18.20 -16.24 7.52
C GLN A 319 -17.77 -14.84 7.97
N ILE A 320 -18.67 -14.07 8.59
CA ILE A 320 -18.38 -12.73 9.12
C ILE A 320 -18.88 -12.70 10.57
N LEU A 321 -17.94 -12.63 11.51
CA LEU A 321 -18.21 -12.48 12.94
C LEU A 321 -17.73 -11.12 13.41
N SER A 322 -18.42 -10.58 14.41
CA SER A 322 -17.99 -9.38 15.11
C SER A 322 -18.09 -9.57 16.62
N THR A 323 -17.18 -8.95 17.36
CA THR A 323 -17.12 -8.98 18.83
C THR A 323 -16.57 -7.66 19.35
N ILE A 324 -16.73 -7.39 20.64
CA ILE A 324 -16.15 -6.24 21.33
C ILE A 324 -14.81 -6.66 21.96
N GLU A 325 -13.87 -5.73 22.09
CA GLU A 325 -12.59 -5.94 22.76
C GLU A 325 -12.75 -6.66 24.11
N GLY A 326 -12.02 -7.76 24.30
CA GLY A 326 -12.05 -8.59 25.50
C GLY A 326 -13.20 -9.61 25.58
N ILE A 327 -14.23 -9.55 24.72
CA ILE A 327 -15.30 -10.56 24.69
C ILE A 327 -14.87 -11.76 23.84
N PRO A 328 -14.78 -12.98 24.41
CA PRO A 328 -14.36 -14.17 23.68
C PRO A 328 -15.25 -14.46 22.46
N VAL A 329 -14.66 -14.95 21.37
CA VAL A 329 -15.39 -15.29 20.14
C VAL A 329 -14.90 -16.61 19.54
N THR A 330 -15.81 -17.40 19.00
CA THR A 330 -15.52 -18.70 18.37
C THR A 330 -15.67 -18.58 16.86
N LEU A 331 -14.58 -18.78 16.11
CA LEU A 331 -14.62 -18.84 14.64
C LEU A 331 -14.97 -20.27 14.21
N PRO A 332 -16.09 -20.49 13.50
CA PRO A 332 -16.57 -21.85 13.23
C PRO A 332 -15.77 -22.52 12.11
N CYS A 333 -15.24 -23.71 12.38
CA CYS A 333 -14.74 -24.59 11.32
C CYS A 333 -14.92 -26.07 11.65
N LYS A 334 -15.92 -26.68 11.03
CA LYS A 334 -16.23 -28.10 11.13
C LYS A 334 -16.12 -28.74 9.76
N ALA A 335 -15.28 -29.76 9.62
CA ALA A 335 -15.05 -30.46 8.36
C ALA A 335 -15.36 -31.96 8.44
N SER A 336 -15.89 -32.51 7.35
CA SER A 336 -16.14 -33.93 7.13
C SER A 336 -15.27 -34.43 5.97
N GLY A 337 -14.86 -35.69 5.99
CA GLY A 337 -14.04 -36.31 4.96
C GLY A 337 -13.56 -37.69 5.42
N ILE A 338 -13.03 -38.49 4.51
CA ILE A 338 -12.55 -39.85 4.79
C ILE A 338 -11.14 -40.01 4.19
N PRO A 339 -10.09 -40.23 5.00
CA PRO A 339 -10.08 -40.25 6.47
C PRO A 339 -10.53 -38.91 7.11
N LYS A 340 -10.92 -38.94 8.39
CA LYS A 340 -11.38 -37.73 9.11
C LYS A 340 -10.32 -36.61 9.01
N PRO A 341 -10.66 -35.40 8.54
CA PRO A 341 -9.67 -34.36 8.34
C PRO A 341 -9.14 -33.74 9.64
N SER A 342 -7.85 -33.45 9.61
CA SER A 342 -7.19 -32.53 10.55
C SER A 342 -7.54 -31.09 10.18
N ILE A 343 -7.64 -30.20 11.18
CA ILE A 343 -8.00 -28.80 10.99
C ILE A 343 -6.91 -27.89 11.55
N THR A 344 -6.47 -26.93 10.74
CA THR A 344 -5.49 -25.89 11.11
C THR A 344 -6.02 -24.51 10.75
N TRP A 345 -5.57 -23.49 11.46
CA TRP A 345 -5.97 -22.10 11.26
C TRP A 345 -4.76 -21.23 10.93
N SER A 346 -4.93 -20.26 10.04
CA SER A 346 -3.91 -19.25 9.73
C SER A 346 -4.50 -17.84 9.61
N LYS A 347 -3.66 -16.83 9.81
CA LYS A 347 -3.98 -15.40 9.64
C LYS A 347 -2.84 -14.72 8.90
N LYS A 348 -3.14 -13.90 7.88
CA LYS A 348 -2.14 -13.27 7.00
C LYS A 348 -1.11 -14.24 6.36
N GLY A 349 -1.43 -15.55 6.29
CA GLY A 349 -0.55 -16.61 5.80
C GLY A 349 0.21 -17.38 6.88
N GLU A 350 0.28 -16.87 8.12
CA GLU A 350 0.97 -17.53 9.24
C GLU A 350 0.06 -18.49 10.01
N LEU A 351 0.58 -19.65 10.40
CA LEU A 351 -0.16 -20.65 11.19
C LEU A 351 -0.36 -20.17 12.63
N ILE A 352 -1.59 -20.26 13.12
CA ILE A 352 -1.95 -19.89 14.49
C ILE A 352 -1.68 -21.09 15.39
N SER A 353 -0.80 -20.90 16.39
CA SER A 353 -0.66 -21.87 17.48
C SER A 353 -1.91 -21.83 18.36
N THR A 354 -2.53 -23.00 18.56
CA THR A 354 -3.78 -23.18 19.32
C THR A 354 -3.56 -23.67 20.75
N SER A 355 -2.32 -23.56 21.25
CA SER A 355 -1.90 -23.93 22.61
C SER A 355 -1.46 -22.73 23.46
N ASN A 356 -1.72 -21.49 23.00
CA ASN A 356 -1.38 -20.27 23.73
C ASN A 356 -2.61 -19.68 24.45
N ALA A 357 -2.38 -18.75 25.38
CA ALA A 357 -3.44 -18.11 26.17
C ALA A 357 -4.41 -17.22 25.36
N LYS A 358 -4.18 -17.04 24.06
CA LYS A 358 -4.91 -16.10 23.18
C LYS A 358 -5.83 -16.82 22.20
N PHE A 359 -5.45 -18.03 21.76
CA PHE A 359 -6.13 -18.88 20.81
C PHE A 359 -6.15 -20.34 21.28
N SER A 360 -7.33 -20.94 21.34
CA SER A 360 -7.48 -22.38 21.62
C SER A 360 -8.34 -23.09 20.56
N ALA A 361 -8.09 -24.38 20.34
CA ALA A 361 -8.83 -25.19 19.37
C ALA A 361 -10.00 -25.94 20.02
N GLY A 362 -11.14 -25.98 19.34
CA GLY A 362 -12.29 -26.80 19.69
C GLY A 362 -12.20 -28.23 19.15
N ALA A 363 -12.89 -29.15 19.83
CA ALA A 363 -12.98 -30.57 19.44
C ALA A 363 -13.67 -30.79 18.08
N ASP A 364 -14.40 -29.80 17.58
CA ASP A 364 -15.05 -29.74 16.27
C ASP A 364 -14.15 -29.15 15.17
N GLY A 365 -13.03 -28.50 15.55
CA GLY A 365 -12.13 -27.76 14.67
C GLY A 365 -12.26 -26.23 14.73
N SER A 366 -13.20 -25.70 15.50
CA SER A 366 -13.41 -24.24 15.63
C SER A 366 -12.28 -23.56 16.42
N LEU A 367 -12.04 -22.26 16.17
CA LEU A 367 -10.99 -21.48 16.84
C LEU A 367 -11.60 -20.54 17.87
N TYR A 368 -11.29 -20.74 19.15
CA TYR A 368 -11.66 -19.83 20.23
C TYR A 368 -10.61 -18.73 20.38
N VAL A 369 -11.01 -17.48 20.16
CA VAL A 369 -10.21 -16.28 20.46
C VAL A 369 -10.60 -15.82 21.86
N VAL A 370 -9.67 -15.93 22.82
CA VAL A 370 -9.98 -15.88 24.26
C VAL A 370 -10.23 -14.44 24.74
N SER A 371 -9.40 -13.49 24.30
CA SER A 371 -9.53 -12.06 24.63
C SER A 371 -9.12 -11.23 23.42
N PRO A 372 -10.02 -11.03 22.43
CA PRO A 372 -9.69 -10.34 21.19
C PRO A 372 -9.45 -8.84 21.41
N GLY A 373 -8.36 -8.32 20.86
CA GLY A 373 -8.09 -6.87 20.75
C GLY A 373 -8.11 -6.39 19.30
N GLY A 374 -7.70 -5.14 19.07
CA GLY A 374 -7.66 -4.55 17.72
C GLY A 374 -6.79 -5.33 16.72
N GLU A 375 -5.69 -5.93 17.19
CA GLU A 375 -4.80 -6.78 16.37
C GLU A 375 -5.46 -8.09 15.92
N GLU A 376 -6.56 -8.52 16.56
CA GLU A 376 -7.29 -9.74 16.20
C GLU A 376 -8.24 -9.51 15.03
N ASN A 377 -8.50 -8.26 14.63
CA ASN A 377 -9.25 -7.93 13.43
C ASN A 377 -8.59 -8.53 12.16
N GLY A 378 -9.41 -9.01 11.21
CA GLY A 378 -8.97 -9.47 9.89
C GLY A 378 -9.48 -10.85 9.47
N GLU A 379 -8.92 -11.36 8.38
CA GLU A 379 -9.30 -12.64 7.78
C GLU A 379 -8.50 -13.80 8.40
N TYR A 380 -9.23 -14.82 8.86
CA TYR A 380 -8.73 -16.10 9.33
C TYR A 380 -9.07 -17.18 8.30
N VAL A 381 -8.11 -18.05 7.99
CA VAL A 381 -8.31 -19.15 7.05
C VAL A 381 -8.26 -20.47 7.81
N CYS A 382 -9.40 -21.16 7.87
CA CYS A 382 -9.41 -22.56 8.27
C CYS A 382 -8.99 -23.44 7.08
N THR A 383 -8.09 -24.38 7.32
CA THR A 383 -7.67 -25.42 6.36
C THR A 383 -7.99 -26.79 6.95
N ALA A 384 -8.77 -27.60 6.23
CA ALA A 384 -9.09 -28.97 6.58
C ALA A 384 -8.35 -29.92 5.62
N THR A 385 -7.57 -30.87 6.16
CA THR A 385 -6.66 -31.73 5.37
C THR A 385 -6.77 -33.19 5.79
N ASN A 386 -6.87 -34.09 4.81
CA ASN A 386 -6.76 -35.55 4.98
C ASN A 386 -5.89 -36.16 3.85
N ALA A 387 -5.79 -37.50 3.80
CA ALA A 387 -5.04 -38.21 2.76
C ALA A 387 -5.63 -38.08 1.34
N ALA A 388 -6.86 -37.62 1.19
CA ALA A 388 -7.49 -37.35 -0.11
C ALA A 388 -7.10 -35.97 -0.67
N GLY A 389 -6.82 -35.00 0.20
CA GLY A 389 -6.51 -33.62 -0.19
C GLY A 389 -6.84 -32.61 0.91
N TYR A 390 -7.12 -31.37 0.52
CA TYR A 390 -7.42 -30.28 1.45
C TYR A 390 -8.56 -29.38 0.93
N ALA A 391 -9.22 -28.71 1.86
CA ALA A 391 -10.15 -27.61 1.61
C ALA A 391 -9.81 -26.42 2.50
N LYS A 392 -10.20 -25.22 2.08
CA LYS A 392 -9.98 -23.98 2.82
C LYS A 392 -11.26 -23.15 2.89
N ARG A 393 -11.45 -22.41 3.98
CA ARG A 393 -12.46 -21.37 4.06
C ARG A 393 -11.98 -20.19 4.90
N LYS A 394 -12.33 -18.99 4.42
CA LYS A 394 -12.10 -17.70 5.07
C LYS A 394 -13.23 -17.40 6.07
N VAL A 395 -12.87 -16.84 7.21
CA VAL A 395 -13.76 -16.28 8.22
C VAL A 395 -13.20 -14.90 8.59
N GLN A 396 -13.97 -13.86 8.33
CA GLN A 396 -13.64 -12.49 8.70
C GLN A 396 -14.05 -12.25 10.15
N LEU A 397 -13.11 -11.82 10.99
CA LEU A 397 -13.39 -11.34 12.33
C LEU A 397 -13.22 -9.82 12.39
N THR A 398 -14.26 -9.12 12.82
CA THR A 398 -14.21 -7.69 13.16
C THR A 398 -14.22 -7.49 14.66
N VAL A 399 -13.14 -6.93 15.21
CA VAL A 399 -13.09 -6.59 16.65
C VAL A 399 -13.37 -5.10 16.83
N TYR A 400 -14.38 -4.80 17.62
CA TYR A 400 -14.76 -3.45 17.98
C TYR A 400 -13.97 -3.00 19.21
N VAL A 401 -13.14 -1.98 19.02
CA VAL A 401 -12.23 -1.41 20.01
C VAL A 401 -12.80 -0.07 20.47
N ARG A 402 -12.94 0.10 21.79
CA ARG A 402 -13.47 1.32 22.40
C ARG A 402 -12.58 2.54 22.09
N PRO A 403 -13.09 3.77 22.07
CA PRO A 403 -12.30 4.95 21.74
C PRO A 403 -11.23 5.24 22.79
N ARG A 404 -10.03 5.64 22.34
CA ARG A 404 -8.90 6.04 23.19
C ARG A 404 -8.28 7.32 22.67
N VAL A 405 -8.01 8.28 23.57
CA VAL A 405 -7.43 9.59 23.23
C VAL A 405 -5.95 9.45 22.84
N PHE A 406 -5.52 10.18 21.82
CA PHE A 406 -4.13 10.20 21.37
C PHE A 406 -3.24 10.93 22.40
N GLY A 407 -2.33 10.20 23.04
CA GLY A 407 -1.45 10.75 24.10
C GLY A 407 -1.13 9.78 25.26
N ASP A 408 -1.79 8.62 25.29
CA ASP A 408 -1.80 7.64 26.40
C ASP A 408 -0.45 6.92 26.71
N GLN A 409 0.69 7.43 26.22
CA GLN A 409 2.03 6.86 26.45
C GLN A 409 2.77 7.44 27.66
N ARG A 410 2.15 8.32 28.46
CA ARG A 410 2.83 9.01 29.58
C ARG A 410 2.10 9.00 30.94
N GLY A 411 1.09 8.14 31.12
CA GLY A 411 0.51 7.88 32.45
C GLY A 411 -0.03 9.11 33.19
N LEU A 412 -0.45 10.14 32.46
CA LEU A 412 -1.04 11.35 33.04
C LEU A 412 -2.52 11.11 33.32
N SER A 413 -2.91 11.32 34.57
CA SER A 413 -4.26 11.14 35.10
C SER A 413 -5.35 11.77 34.20
N HIS A 414 -6.40 11.01 33.89
CA HIS A 414 -7.58 11.45 33.14
C HIS A 414 -8.34 12.65 33.78
N ASP A 415 -8.02 13.03 35.02
CA ASP A 415 -8.67 14.12 35.76
C ASP A 415 -8.22 15.54 35.38
N LYS A 416 -7.08 15.73 34.69
CA LYS A 416 -6.58 17.07 34.37
C LYS A 416 -7.01 17.51 32.96
N PRO A 417 -7.79 18.60 32.82
CA PRO A 417 -8.20 19.10 31.51
C PRO A 417 -7.00 19.66 30.74
N VAL A 418 -7.04 19.53 29.41
CA VAL A 418 -6.06 20.16 28.52
C VAL A 418 -6.30 21.66 28.51
N GLU A 419 -5.35 22.45 29.03
CA GLU A 419 -5.46 23.91 29.05
C GLU A 419 -4.97 24.51 27.72
N ILE A 420 -5.78 25.39 27.12
CA ILE A 420 -5.49 26.07 25.85
C ILE A 420 -5.78 27.56 26.01
N ALA A 421 -4.81 28.38 25.63
CA ALA A 421 -4.97 29.83 25.54
C ALA A 421 -5.03 30.29 24.08
N ALA A 422 -5.90 31.26 23.76
CA ALA A 422 -6.06 31.84 22.43
C ALA A 422 -6.27 33.36 22.53
N LEU A 423 -5.86 34.13 21.53
CA LEU A 423 -6.13 35.58 21.48
C LEU A 423 -7.51 35.83 20.86
N ALA A 424 -8.28 36.77 21.44
CA ALA A 424 -9.60 37.11 20.95
C ALA A 424 -9.56 37.59 19.48
N GLY A 425 -10.45 37.05 18.66
CA GLY A 425 -10.49 37.25 17.21
C GLY A 425 -9.64 36.26 16.42
N GLU A 426 -8.75 35.48 17.07
CA GLU A 426 -8.04 34.39 16.42
C GLU A 426 -8.87 33.10 16.40
N GLU A 427 -8.42 32.19 15.55
CA GLU A 427 -8.97 30.87 15.30
C GLU A 427 -8.27 29.82 16.19
N VAL A 428 -9.01 29.04 16.98
CA VAL A 428 -8.46 28.00 17.86
C VAL A 428 -9.04 26.63 17.54
N THR A 429 -8.23 25.58 17.69
CA THR A 429 -8.67 24.17 17.57
C THR A 429 -8.53 23.48 18.92
N LEU A 430 -9.64 22.97 19.45
CA LEU A 430 -9.70 22.15 20.65
C LEU A 430 -9.51 20.67 20.26
N PRO A 431 -8.51 19.97 20.79
CA PRO A 431 -8.16 18.62 20.36
C PRO A 431 -9.13 17.58 20.94
N CYS A 432 -9.53 16.61 20.10
CA CYS A 432 -10.17 15.37 20.55
C CYS A 432 -9.89 14.23 19.57
N GLU A 433 -8.61 13.95 19.37
CA GLU A 433 -8.16 12.91 18.44
C GLU A 433 -8.23 11.55 19.13
N VAL A 434 -9.10 10.68 18.61
CA VAL A 434 -9.40 9.37 19.20
C VAL A 434 -9.16 8.24 18.21
N LYS A 435 -8.53 7.16 18.68
CA LYS A 435 -8.42 5.89 17.95
C LYS A 435 -9.53 4.95 18.41
N SER A 436 -10.33 4.42 17.47
CA SER A 436 -11.37 3.43 17.75
C SER A 436 -11.68 2.58 16.52
N SER A 437 -12.38 1.45 16.72
CA SER A 437 -12.95 0.62 15.66
C SER A 437 -14.35 0.18 16.10
N PRO A 438 -15.45 0.49 15.40
CA PRO A 438 -15.54 1.42 14.28
C PRO A 438 -15.19 2.86 14.73
N PRO A 439 -15.04 3.81 13.78
CA PRO A 439 -14.92 5.24 14.09
C PRO A 439 -16.04 5.71 15.03
N PRO A 440 -15.77 6.63 15.96
CA PRO A 440 -16.73 7.01 16.98
C PRO A 440 -17.59 8.17 16.53
N ILE A 441 -18.80 8.28 17.09
CA ILE A 441 -19.58 9.51 17.06
C ILE A 441 -18.97 10.43 18.11
N ILE A 442 -18.57 11.63 17.68
CA ILE A 442 -17.89 12.61 18.53
C ILE A 442 -18.83 13.78 18.75
N THR A 443 -19.07 14.10 20.03
CA THR A 443 -19.95 15.19 20.46
C THR A 443 -19.18 16.13 21.36
N TRP A 444 -19.41 17.43 21.21
CA TRP A 444 -18.82 18.46 22.06
C TRP A 444 -19.89 19.14 22.90
N ALA A 445 -19.57 19.43 24.14
CA ALA A 445 -20.38 20.25 25.03
C ALA A 445 -19.51 21.36 25.65
N LYS A 446 -20.09 22.55 25.87
CA LYS A 446 -19.53 23.60 26.73
C LYS A 446 -20.37 23.67 27.98
N GLU A 447 -19.76 23.56 29.16
CA GLU A 447 -20.47 23.73 30.46
C GLU A 447 -21.75 22.86 30.59
N SER A 448 -21.70 21.63 30.07
CA SER A 448 -22.81 20.66 29.99
C SER A 448 -23.89 20.92 28.92
N GLN A 449 -23.79 21.99 28.14
CA GLN A 449 -24.66 22.23 26.98
C GLN A 449 -24.04 21.69 25.69
N LEU A 450 -24.75 20.82 24.97
CA LEU A 450 -24.31 20.28 23.68
C LEU A 450 -24.16 21.38 22.63
N ILE A 451 -23.03 21.38 21.93
CA ILE A 451 -22.75 22.28 20.80
C ILE A 451 -23.34 21.65 19.55
N SER A 452 -24.23 22.38 18.87
CA SER A 452 -24.88 21.90 17.65
C SER A 452 -23.86 21.62 16.53
N PRO A 453 -23.94 20.47 15.84
CA PRO A 453 -23.15 20.17 14.64
C PRO A 453 -23.28 21.22 13.53
N PHE A 454 -24.37 22.00 13.53
CA PHE A 454 -24.68 23.04 12.54
C PHE A 454 -24.34 24.46 13.01
N SER A 455 -23.54 24.61 14.07
CA SER A 455 -23.16 25.92 14.60
C SER A 455 -22.26 26.70 13.62
N PRO A 456 -22.62 27.93 13.20
CA PRO A 456 -21.85 28.68 12.20
C PRO A 456 -20.46 29.15 12.68
N ARG A 457 -20.17 29.08 14.00
CA ARG A 457 -18.84 29.40 14.57
C ARG A 457 -18.01 28.18 14.99
N HIS A 458 -18.58 26.98 14.98
CA HIS A 458 -17.93 25.76 15.47
C HIS A 458 -17.84 24.75 14.33
N THR A 459 -16.63 24.52 13.82
CA THR A 459 -16.36 23.58 12.72
C THR A 459 -15.79 22.28 13.29
N PHE A 460 -16.51 21.18 13.09
CA PHE A 460 -16.06 19.86 13.53
C PHE A 460 -15.11 19.26 12.49
N LEU A 461 -13.89 18.91 12.91
CA LEU A 461 -12.86 18.36 12.03
C LEU A 461 -13.00 16.82 11.94
N PRO A 462 -12.60 16.20 10.82
CA PRO A 462 -12.65 14.73 10.66
C PRO A 462 -11.85 13.95 11.71
N SER A 463 -10.89 14.57 12.41
CA SER A 463 -10.14 13.94 13.51
C SER A 463 -10.90 13.92 14.84
N GLY A 464 -12.06 14.57 14.94
CA GLY A 464 -12.83 14.74 16.18
C GLY A 464 -12.62 16.07 16.89
N SER A 465 -11.50 16.73 16.61
CA SER A 465 -11.18 18.07 17.12
C SER A 465 -12.20 19.12 16.67
N MET A 466 -12.54 20.07 17.53
CA MET A 466 -13.48 21.16 17.22
C MET A 466 -12.74 22.48 17.04
N LYS A 467 -13.07 23.20 15.99
CA LYS A 467 -12.42 24.45 15.59
C LYS A 467 -13.38 25.64 15.77
N ILE A 468 -12.90 26.70 16.41
CA ILE A 468 -13.65 27.96 16.64
C ILE A 468 -12.97 29.04 15.80
N THR A 469 -13.69 29.61 14.83
CA THR A 469 -13.11 30.52 13.82
C THR A 469 -12.85 31.94 14.32
N GLU A 470 -13.69 32.45 15.22
CA GLU A 470 -13.55 33.75 15.88
C GLU A 470 -13.73 33.57 17.38
N THR A 471 -12.63 33.46 18.13
CA THR A 471 -12.69 33.35 19.59
C THR A 471 -13.13 34.65 20.26
N ARG A 472 -14.06 34.53 21.19
CA ARG A 472 -14.59 35.64 22.01
C ARG A 472 -14.34 35.35 23.48
N VAL A 473 -14.30 36.38 24.32
CA VAL A 473 -14.12 36.20 25.77
C VAL A 473 -15.17 35.24 26.36
N SER A 474 -16.41 35.29 25.85
CA SER A 474 -17.52 34.37 26.19
C SER A 474 -17.30 32.91 25.83
N ASP A 475 -16.38 32.62 24.90
CA ASP A 475 -16.06 31.26 24.49
C ASP A 475 -15.07 30.60 25.47
N SER A 476 -14.48 31.36 26.39
CA SER A 476 -13.72 30.80 27.53
C SER A 476 -14.62 29.89 28.37
N GLY A 477 -14.07 28.79 28.88
CA GLY A 477 -14.81 27.84 29.72
C GLY A 477 -14.32 26.41 29.59
N MET A 478 -15.09 25.50 30.19
CA MET A 478 -14.84 24.06 30.16
C MET A 478 -15.60 23.41 28.99
N TYR A 479 -14.86 22.79 28.10
CA TYR A 479 -15.37 21.97 27.01
C TYR A 479 -15.15 20.49 27.32
N LEU A 480 -16.15 19.67 27.02
CA LEU A 480 -16.04 18.22 27.04
C LEU A 480 -16.23 17.70 25.62
N CYS A 481 -15.28 16.90 25.16
CA CYS A 481 -15.47 16.02 24.02
C CYS A 481 -15.85 14.63 24.53
N VAL A 482 -16.93 14.06 24.00
CA VAL A 482 -17.35 12.68 24.25
C VAL A 482 -17.35 11.93 22.93
N ALA A 483 -16.46 10.96 22.81
CA ALA A 483 -16.37 10.06 21.67
C ALA A 483 -16.95 8.69 22.04
N THR A 484 -17.96 8.22 21.30
CA THR A 484 -18.70 6.98 21.59
C THR A 484 -18.73 6.08 20.38
N ASN A 485 -18.46 4.78 20.57
CA ASN A 485 -18.78 3.74 19.59
C ASN A 485 -19.45 2.55 20.30
N ILE A 486 -19.78 1.51 19.53
CA ILE A 486 -20.45 0.29 20.03
C ILE A 486 -19.62 -0.55 21.02
N ALA A 487 -18.32 -0.25 21.18
CA ALA A 487 -17.44 -0.89 22.17
C ALA A 487 -17.26 -0.05 23.45
N GLY A 488 -17.78 1.19 23.49
CA GLY A 488 -17.73 2.06 24.66
C GLY A 488 -17.50 3.53 24.31
N ASN A 489 -17.24 4.35 25.33
CA ASN A 489 -16.95 5.77 25.17
C ASN A 489 -15.63 6.18 25.84
N VAL A 490 -15.17 7.39 25.51
CA VAL A 490 -14.14 8.13 26.22
C VAL A 490 -14.53 9.60 26.28
N THR A 491 -14.13 10.28 27.34
CA THR A 491 -14.38 11.71 27.53
C THR A 491 -13.05 12.43 27.72
N GLN A 492 -12.87 13.56 27.04
CA GLN A 492 -11.72 14.44 27.18
C GLN A 492 -12.19 15.84 27.57
N SER A 493 -11.64 16.38 28.65
CA SER A 493 -11.91 17.76 29.07
C SER A 493 -10.85 18.72 28.55
N VAL A 494 -11.28 19.86 28.01
CA VAL A 494 -10.43 20.93 27.49
C VAL A 494 -10.87 22.25 28.11
N LYS A 495 -9.93 23.01 28.67
CA LYS A 495 -10.18 24.30 29.31
C LYS A 495 -9.65 25.41 28.40
N LEU A 496 -10.54 26.16 27.78
CA LEU A 496 -10.19 27.28 26.91
C LEU A 496 -10.18 28.59 27.73
N SER A 497 -9.09 29.35 27.65
CA SER A 497 -9.00 30.72 28.15
C SER A 497 -8.70 31.69 27.01
N VAL A 498 -9.68 32.51 26.65
CA VAL A 498 -9.49 33.55 25.62
C VAL A 498 -8.90 34.80 26.27
N HIS A 499 -7.82 35.31 25.69
CA HIS A 499 -7.08 36.47 26.17
C HIS A 499 -7.22 37.66 25.21
N VAL A 500 -7.20 38.86 25.76
CA VAL A 500 -7.30 40.13 25.04
C VAL A 500 -6.05 40.96 25.39
N PRO A 501 -5.24 41.37 24.40
CA PRO A 501 -4.07 42.22 24.66
C PRO A 501 -4.49 43.57 25.25
N PRO A 502 -3.60 44.26 25.98
CA PRO A 502 -3.95 45.48 26.68
C PRO A 502 -4.14 46.64 25.68
N VAL A 503 -5.29 47.31 25.71
CA VAL A 503 -5.61 48.48 24.89
C VAL A 503 -5.75 49.70 25.80
N ILE A 504 -5.01 50.76 25.48
CA ILE A 504 -5.13 52.07 26.13
C ILE A 504 -6.32 52.80 25.47
N LYS A 505 -7.27 53.30 26.26
CA LYS A 505 -8.53 53.88 25.74
C LYS A 505 -8.35 55.17 24.95
N ASP A 506 -7.29 55.90 25.26
CA ASP A 506 -6.98 57.16 24.60
C ASP A 506 -6.44 56.92 23.19
N LYS A 507 -6.94 57.69 22.22
CA LYS A 507 -6.51 57.62 20.82
C LYS A 507 -5.20 58.37 20.58
N GLU A 508 -4.81 59.28 21.48
CA GLU A 508 -3.53 59.98 21.37
C GLU A 508 -2.37 59.12 21.88
N GLN A 509 -1.46 58.75 20.99
CA GLN A 509 -0.26 57.98 21.33
C GLN A 509 0.76 58.79 22.16
N VAL A 510 0.69 60.13 22.07
CA VAL A 510 1.49 61.10 22.82
C VAL A 510 0.60 62.24 23.27
N THR A 511 0.50 62.51 24.57
CA THR A 511 -0.23 63.67 25.11
C THR A 511 0.75 64.69 25.71
N ASN A 512 0.65 65.96 25.33
CA ASN A 512 1.48 67.03 25.89
C ASN A 512 0.79 67.64 27.12
N VAL A 513 1.52 67.80 28.23
CA VAL A 513 0.99 68.31 29.50
C VAL A 513 1.89 69.44 30.00
N SER A 514 1.39 70.68 29.94
CA SER A 514 2.09 71.85 30.50
C SER A 514 1.72 72.06 31.97
N VAL A 515 2.73 72.10 32.85
CA VAL A 515 2.54 72.22 34.29
C VAL A 515 3.23 73.48 34.81
N LEU A 516 2.57 74.19 35.73
CA LEU A 516 3.15 75.33 36.46
C LEU A 516 3.96 74.82 37.66
N VAL A 517 5.09 75.47 37.95
CA VAL A 517 5.95 75.11 39.08
C VAL A 517 5.15 75.07 40.39
N ASN A 518 5.35 74.02 41.19
CA ASN A 518 4.65 73.69 42.44
C ASN A 518 3.14 73.34 42.34
N GLN A 519 2.57 73.13 41.15
CA GLN A 519 1.21 72.58 41.02
C GLN A 519 1.15 71.06 41.17
N LEU A 520 -0.02 70.56 41.61
CA LEU A 520 -0.39 69.14 41.57
C LEU A 520 -0.81 68.77 40.14
N THR A 521 -0.40 67.61 39.63
CA THR A 521 -0.80 67.12 38.30
C THR A 521 -1.00 65.60 38.31
N ASN A 522 -2.03 65.12 37.60
CA ASN A 522 -2.33 63.70 37.46
C ASN A 522 -2.20 63.29 35.98
N LEU A 523 -1.46 62.22 35.70
CA LEU A 523 -1.43 61.56 34.39
C LEU A 523 -2.30 60.31 34.46
N PHE A 524 -3.19 60.13 33.49
CA PHE A 524 -4.14 59.02 33.44
C PHE A 524 -3.77 58.02 32.35
N CYS A 525 -3.67 56.75 32.72
CA CYS A 525 -3.43 55.61 31.83
C CYS A 525 -4.59 54.63 31.97
N GLU A 526 -5.67 54.87 31.22
CA GLU A 526 -6.83 53.99 31.20
C GLU A 526 -6.59 52.82 30.24
N VAL A 527 -6.57 51.61 30.80
CA VAL A 527 -6.27 50.37 30.06
C VAL A 527 -7.33 49.30 30.33
N GLU A 528 -7.71 48.59 29.28
CA GLU A 528 -8.51 47.36 29.29
C GLU A 528 -7.71 46.20 28.71
N GLY A 529 -7.95 44.98 29.16
CA GLY A 529 -7.25 43.77 28.72
C GLY A 529 -7.61 42.57 29.59
N THR A 530 -7.51 41.36 29.05
CA THR A 530 -7.88 40.11 29.75
C THR A 530 -6.76 39.07 29.56
N PRO A 531 -6.08 38.58 30.61
CA PRO A 531 -6.18 38.98 32.01
C PRO A 531 -5.83 40.46 32.21
N SER A 532 -6.27 41.04 33.33
CA SER A 532 -6.04 42.46 33.62
C SER A 532 -4.54 42.81 33.60
N PRO A 533 -4.11 43.82 32.82
CA PRO A 533 -2.70 44.11 32.65
C PRO A 533 -2.07 44.83 33.85
N ILE A 534 -0.79 44.55 34.08
CA ILE A 534 0.06 45.27 35.02
C ILE A 534 0.52 46.56 34.34
N ILE A 535 0.37 47.70 35.01
CA ILE A 535 0.72 49.03 34.49
C ILE A 535 1.95 49.56 35.22
N MET A 536 2.97 49.95 34.46
CA MET A 536 4.22 50.52 34.95
C MET A 536 4.47 51.89 34.32
N TRP A 537 5.02 52.82 35.09
CA TRP A 537 5.40 54.14 34.61
C TRP A 537 6.91 54.24 34.40
N TYR A 538 7.31 54.95 33.35
CA TYR A 538 8.69 55.24 33.00
C TYR A 538 8.85 56.73 32.76
N LYS A 539 10.04 57.27 33.04
CA LYS A 539 10.47 58.62 32.67
C LYS A 539 11.82 58.51 32.00
N ASP A 540 11.92 59.02 30.77
CA ASP A 540 13.15 58.97 29.96
C ASP A 540 13.75 57.54 29.93
N ASP A 541 12.86 56.56 29.74
CA ASP A 541 13.09 55.11 29.70
C ASP A 541 13.56 54.43 31.01
N VAL A 542 13.61 55.16 32.13
CA VAL A 542 13.85 54.63 33.49
C VAL A 542 12.52 54.43 34.24
N GLN A 543 12.35 53.30 34.94
CA GLN A 543 11.12 53.03 35.70
C GLN A 543 10.91 54.02 36.85
N VAL A 544 9.72 54.62 36.92
CA VAL A 544 9.32 55.55 37.98
C VAL A 544 8.93 54.76 39.22
N THR A 545 9.50 55.16 40.36
CA THR A 545 9.16 54.65 41.69
C THR A 545 8.51 55.76 42.52
N GLU A 546 7.75 55.39 43.55
CA GLU A 546 7.08 56.37 44.42
C GLU A 546 8.09 57.14 45.28
N SER A 547 7.79 58.40 45.55
CA SER A 547 8.65 59.33 46.27
C SER A 547 7.84 60.40 47.02
N SER A 548 8.50 61.32 47.72
CA SER A 548 7.83 62.47 48.34
C SER A 548 7.22 63.46 47.35
N THR A 549 7.50 63.32 46.04
CA THR A 549 6.93 64.18 44.97
C THR A 549 6.06 63.41 43.97
N ILE A 550 6.16 62.08 43.91
CA ILE A 550 5.48 61.24 42.91
C ILE A 550 4.77 60.05 43.58
N GLN A 551 3.52 59.76 43.23
CA GLN A 551 2.74 58.62 43.73
C GLN A 551 1.99 57.91 42.59
N ILE A 552 1.88 56.59 42.65
CA ILE A 552 1.21 55.73 41.67
C ILE A 552 -0.03 55.11 42.31
N VAL A 553 -1.22 55.52 41.89
CA VAL A 553 -2.49 55.08 42.49
C VAL A 553 -3.41 54.37 41.48
N ASN A 554 -4.49 53.78 41.99
CA ASN A 554 -5.50 53.06 41.21
C ASN A 554 -4.90 51.91 40.38
N ASN A 555 -4.17 51.00 41.04
CA ASN A 555 -3.49 49.84 40.44
C ASN A 555 -2.59 50.22 39.23
N GLY A 556 -1.86 51.32 39.34
CA GLY A 556 -0.96 51.82 38.29
C GLY A 556 -1.62 52.75 37.26
N LYS A 557 -2.95 52.93 37.27
CA LYS A 557 -3.65 53.74 36.26
C LYS A 557 -3.40 55.25 36.38
N ILE A 558 -2.93 55.76 37.51
CA ILE A 558 -2.75 57.20 37.72
C ILE A 558 -1.37 57.50 38.33
N LEU A 559 -0.56 58.32 37.65
CA LEU A 559 0.66 58.92 38.21
C LEU A 559 0.33 60.33 38.71
N LYS A 560 0.60 60.61 39.99
CA LYS A 560 0.42 61.93 40.61
C LYS A 560 1.77 62.59 40.84
N LEU A 561 1.93 63.83 40.40
CA LEU A 561 3.06 64.71 40.70
C LEU A 561 2.57 65.79 41.68
N PHE A 562 3.04 65.78 42.93
CA PHE A 562 2.53 66.66 43.99
C PHE A 562 3.06 68.10 43.95
N LYS A 563 4.30 68.28 43.48
CA LYS A 563 4.99 69.58 43.37
C LYS A 563 5.90 69.56 42.15
N ALA A 564 5.37 69.88 40.98
CA ALA A 564 6.15 69.87 39.75
C ALA A 564 7.31 70.88 39.78
N THR A 565 8.53 70.43 39.47
CA THR A 565 9.74 71.23 39.35
C THR A 565 10.31 71.16 37.93
N PRO A 566 11.23 72.05 37.52
CA PRO A 566 11.89 71.95 36.21
C PRO A 566 12.65 70.62 35.98
N LYS A 567 12.97 69.87 37.04
CA LYS A 567 13.56 68.53 36.93
C LYS A 567 12.54 67.44 36.59
N ASP A 568 11.25 67.71 36.79
CA ASP A 568 10.18 66.76 36.50
C ASP A 568 9.70 66.84 35.05
N ALA A 569 10.11 67.86 34.29
CA ALA A 569 9.99 67.90 32.83
C ALA A 569 10.71 66.70 32.18
N GLY A 570 10.22 66.27 31.01
CA GLY A 570 10.74 65.10 30.28
C GLY A 570 9.64 64.23 29.68
N ARG A 571 10.02 63.08 29.11
CA ARG A 571 9.09 62.16 28.45
C ARG A 571 8.74 61.02 29.40
N TYR A 572 7.50 61.03 29.90
CA TYR A 572 6.94 59.91 30.64
C TYR A 572 6.30 58.92 29.67
N SER A 573 6.17 57.66 30.09
CA SER A 573 5.26 56.72 29.45
C SER A 573 4.62 55.79 30.47
N CYS A 574 3.37 55.41 30.23
CA CYS A 574 2.78 54.27 30.89
C CYS A 574 2.84 53.07 29.95
N LYS A 575 3.31 51.93 30.47
CA LYS A 575 3.40 50.66 29.75
C LYS A 575 2.54 49.62 30.48
N ALA A 576 1.56 49.07 29.78
CA ALA A 576 0.67 48.05 30.30
C ALA A 576 0.97 46.70 29.65
N VAL A 577 1.04 45.63 30.45
CA VAL A 577 1.47 44.29 30.01
C VAL A 577 0.56 43.21 30.60
N ASN A 578 0.11 42.28 29.76
CA ASN A 578 -0.45 40.99 30.20
C ASN A 578 0.14 39.84 29.36
N VAL A 579 -0.32 38.60 29.57
CA VAL A 579 0.16 37.41 28.83
C VAL A 579 -0.15 37.43 27.33
N ALA A 580 -1.04 38.31 26.86
CA ALA A 580 -1.42 38.47 25.46
C ALA A 580 -0.67 39.61 24.74
N GLY A 581 0.06 40.46 25.46
CA GLY A 581 0.88 41.52 24.84
C GLY A 581 1.10 42.74 25.72
N SER A 582 1.55 43.84 25.10
CA SER A 582 1.78 45.11 25.77
C SER A 582 1.37 46.31 24.93
N SER A 583 0.91 47.37 25.60
CA SER A 583 0.68 48.68 25.01
C SER A 583 1.40 49.78 25.81
N GLN A 584 1.71 50.88 25.15
CA GLN A 584 2.44 52.00 25.74
C GLN A 584 1.93 53.32 25.20
N LYS A 585 1.71 54.30 26.10
CA LYS A 585 1.36 55.68 25.77
C LYS A 585 2.40 56.63 26.36
N TYR A 586 2.77 57.66 25.61
CA TYR A 586 3.73 58.67 26.04
C TYR A 586 3.05 59.96 26.52
N PHE A 587 3.71 60.66 27.44
CA PHE A 587 3.33 61.98 27.93
C PHE A 587 4.56 62.88 27.90
N ASN A 588 4.49 64.01 27.19
CA ASN A 588 5.56 65.00 27.25
C ASN A 588 5.17 66.05 28.29
N ILE A 589 5.93 66.14 29.38
CA ILE A 589 5.71 67.14 30.42
C ILE A 589 6.66 68.31 30.22
N ASP A 590 6.07 69.50 30.03
CA ASP A 590 6.78 70.77 30.03
C ASP A 590 6.46 71.53 31.33
N VAL A 591 7.48 72.08 31.99
CA VAL A 591 7.34 72.79 33.26
C VAL A 591 7.78 74.24 33.06
N LEU A 592 6.79 75.14 33.00
CA LEU A 592 6.97 76.47 32.44
C LEU A 592 7.79 77.40 33.37
N GLY A 593 8.90 77.94 32.84
CA GLY A 593 9.75 78.96 33.45
C GLY A 593 10.46 79.82 32.38
N ALA A 594 10.99 80.99 32.76
CA ALA A 594 11.55 81.96 31.81
C ALA A 594 13.06 81.76 31.58
N ASN A 595 13.51 81.71 30.31
CA ASN A 595 14.92 81.51 29.95
C ASN A 595 15.26 82.15 28.60
N SER A 596 16.44 82.76 28.44
CA SER A 596 16.94 83.32 27.16
C SER A 596 18.49 83.44 27.16
N PRO A 597 19.19 83.53 26.01
CA PRO A 597 20.65 83.49 25.96
C PRO A 597 21.32 84.83 26.34
N ASN A 598 22.58 84.76 26.82
CA ASN A 598 23.35 85.93 27.31
C ASN A 598 24.37 86.49 26.28
N GLU A 599 24.69 85.75 25.22
CA GLU A 599 25.71 86.13 24.22
C GLU A 599 25.27 85.68 22.82
N VAL A 600 25.51 86.54 21.82
CA VAL A 600 25.13 86.34 20.40
C VAL A 600 26.33 86.69 19.52
N SER A 601 26.55 85.94 18.44
CA SER A 601 27.69 86.14 17.53
C SER A 601 27.22 86.25 16.07
N VAL A 602 27.76 87.21 15.32
CA VAL A 602 27.42 87.46 13.91
C VAL A 602 28.68 87.50 13.03
N VAL A 603 28.55 87.06 11.77
CA VAL A 603 29.63 87.14 10.77
C VAL A 603 29.57 88.50 10.07
N LEU A 604 30.73 89.07 9.73
CA LEU A 604 30.81 90.34 9.00
C LEU A 604 29.90 90.32 7.74
N SER A 605 29.23 91.45 7.49
CA SER A 605 28.28 91.69 6.39
C SER A 605 27.02 90.81 6.32
N HIS A 606 26.72 90.01 7.36
CA HIS A 606 25.45 89.30 7.46
C HIS A 606 24.42 90.10 8.28
N ASP A 607 23.13 89.85 8.04
CA ASP A 607 22.03 90.39 8.84
C ASP A 607 21.87 89.61 10.15
N THR A 608 21.52 90.29 11.25
CA THR A 608 21.20 89.65 12.53
C THR A 608 20.16 90.45 13.33
N SER A 609 19.40 89.75 14.17
CA SER A 609 18.35 90.32 15.02
C SER A 609 18.61 89.89 16.45
N LEU A 610 18.51 90.83 17.40
CA LEU A 610 18.54 90.53 18.83
C LEU A 610 17.09 90.42 19.33
N GLU A 611 16.75 89.28 19.91
CA GLU A 611 15.39 88.99 20.38
C GLU A 611 15.34 88.85 21.92
N CYS A 612 14.30 89.40 22.52
CA CYS A 612 14.06 89.35 23.97
C CYS A 612 12.75 88.60 24.21
N GLN A 613 12.86 87.29 24.47
CA GLN A 613 11.71 86.42 24.64
C GLN A 613 11.05 86.64 26.01
N VAL A 614 9.80 87.11 26.03
CA VAL A 614 9.11 87.52 27.26
C VAL A 614 7.67 87.01 27.31
N LYS A 615 7.19 86.78 28.54
CA LYS A 615 5.80 86.38 28.85
C LYS A 615 5.33 87.15 30.09
N GLY A 616 4.12 87.68 30.05
CA GLY A 616 3.49 88.42 31.14
C GLY A 616 2.11 88.94 30.74
N THR A 617 1.25 89.21 31.73
CA THR A 617 -0.12 89.71 31.56
C THR A 617 -0.36 90.92 32.47
N PRO A 618 -0.77 92.11 31.94
CA PRO A 618 -0.81 92.50 30.52
C PRO A 618 0.54 92.33 29.83
N PHE A 619 0.54 92.19 28.50
CA PHE A 619 1.76 91.96 27.73
C PHE A 619 2.75 93.12 27.91
N PRO A 620 4.03 92.86 28.30
CA PRO A 620 4.97 93.92 28.63
C PRO A 620 5.49 94.66 27.40
N VAL A 621 5.68 95.98 27.56
CA VAL A 621 6.40 96.85 26.62
C VAL A 621 7.89 96.50 26.66
N ILE A 622 8.53 96.42 25.48
CA ILE A 622 9.94 96.01 25.32
C ILE A 622 10.77 97.18 24.79
N ASP A 623 11.64 97.73 25.64
CA ASP A 623 12.64 98.74 25.31
C ASP A 623 14.01 98.09 25.04
N TRP A 624 14.77 98.59 24.07
CA TRP A 624 16.13 98.12 23.77
C TRP A 624 17.15 99.25 23.88
N PHE A 625 18.33 98.94 24.44
CA PHE A 625 19.43 99.87 24.61
C PHE A 625 20.74 99.28 24.06
N LYS A 626 21.53 100.08 23.35
CA LYS A 626 22.93 99.78 22.99
C LYS A 626 23.83 100.71 23.79
N ASP A 627 24.74 100.15 24.59
CA ASP A 627 25.73 100.90 25.37
C ASP A 627 25.14 102.12 26.11
N GLY A 628 23.92 101.96 26.66
CA GLY A 628 23.20 102.98 27.44
C GLY A 628 22.29 103.96 26.67
N LYS A 629 22.13 103.82 25.33
CA LYS A 629 21.23 104.67 24.52
C LYS A 629 20.13 103.84 23.86
N GLY A 630 18.89 104.34 23.90
CA GLY A 630 17.69 103.60 23.49
C GLY A 630 17.46 103.54 21.98
N GLN A 631 17.29 102.34 21.42
CA GLN A 631 16.93 102.10 20.02
C GLN A 631 16.41 100.66 19.81
N VAL A 632 15.28 100.50 19.11
CA VAL A 632 14.80 99.19 18.64
C VAL A 632 15.72 98.68 17.54
N LEU A 633 16.22 97.43 17.66
CA LEU A 633 17.39 97.00 16.89
C LEU A 633 17.15 95.76 16.00
N HIS A 634 17.25 95.98 14.69
CA HIS A 634 17.59 94.96 13.70
C HIS A 634 18.88 95.40 12.99
N LEU A 635 19.92 94.56 13.04
CA LEU A 635 21.25 94.87 12.52
C LEU A 635 21.39 94.29 11.11
N LYS A 636 21.11 95.11 10.10
CA LYS A 636 21.39 94.72 8.70
C LYS A 636 22.84 94.99 8.32
N ASN A 637 23.48 94.03 7.66
CA ASN A 637 24.83 94.10 7.12
C ASN A 637 25.90 94.44 8.19
N ALA A 638 26.10 93.50 9.14
CA ALA A 638 26.86 93.69 10.37
C ALA A 638 28.32 94.13 10.16
N ARG A 639 28.73 95.17 10.89
CA ARG A 639 30.02 95.87 10.77
C ARG A 639 30.89 95.63 12.02
N ARG A 640 32.20 95.88 11.91
CA ARG A 640 33.12 95.76 13.06
C ARG A 640 32.75 96.68 14.24
N SER A 641 32.02 97.77 13.99
CA SER A 641 31.49 98.73 14.97
C SER A 641 30.23 98.26 15.72
N ASP A 642 29.63 97.12 15.34
CA ASP A 642 28.37 96.66 15.93
C ASP A 642 28.58 95.78 17.17
N LYS A 643 29.82 95.34 17.41
CA LYS A 643 30.27 94.70 18.64
C LYS A 643 30.06 95.64 19.84
N GLY A 644 29.27 95.21 20.82
CA GLY A 644 28.89 96.02 21.98
C GLY A 644 28.02 95.26 22.99
N ARG A 645 27.57 95.93 24.04
CA ARG A 645 26.64 95.37 25.03
C ARG A 645 25.25 95.96 24.79
N TYR A 646 24.29 95.08 24.56
CA TYR A 646 22.89 95.41 24.34
C TYR A 646 22.09 95.02 25.58
N GLN A 647 21.04 95.75 25.89
CA GLN A 647 20.17 95.48 27.04
C GLN A 647 18.72 95.58 26.59
N CYS A 648 17.95 94.50 26.74
CA CYS A 648 16.50 94.57 26.62
C CYS A 648 15.88 94.80 28.00
N THR A 649 14.91 95.70 28.07
CA THR A 649 14.18 96.02 29.28
C THR A 649 12.69 95.87 29.02
N VAL A 650 11.99 95.14 29.88
CA VAL A 650 10.56 94.86 29.76
C VAL A 650 9.79 95.38 30.95
N SER A 651 8.64 96.00 30.68
CA SER A 651 7.75 96.51 31.73
C SER A 651 6.27 96.33 31.42
N ASN A 652 5.51 95.90 32.43
CA ASN A 652 4.05 96.00 32.45
C ASN A 652 3.59 96.61 33.78
N ALA A 653 2.27 96.65 34.02
CA ALA A 653 1.70 97.19 35.25
C ALA A 653 2.14 96.48 36.55
N ALA A 654 2.77 95.30 36.47
CA ALA A 654 3.29 94.54 37.61
C ALA A 654 4.77 94.80 37.92
N GLY A 655 5.53 95.47 37.03
CA GLY A 655 6.94 95.81 37.26
C GLY A 655 7.78 95.98 35.98
N LYS A 656 9.07 96.32 36.17
CA LYS A 656 10.09 96.49 35.11
C LYS A 656 11.31 95.61 35.41
N GLN A 657 11.81 94.88 34.41
CA GLN A 657 13.02 94.02 34.48
C GLN A 657 13.93 94.27 33.27
N ALA A 658 15.25 94.10 33.42
CA ALA A 658 16.24 94.28 32.35
C ALA A 658 17.19 93.09 32.23
N LYS A 659 17.68 92.80 31.01
CA LYS A 659 18.65 91.75 30.73
C LYS A 659 19.65 92.16 29.65
N ASP A 660 20.92 91.85 29.90
CA ASP A 660 22.03 92.15 29.00
C ASP A 660 22.34 91.00 28.04
N ILE A 661 22.70 91.36 26.80
CA ILE A 661 23.10 90.49 25.70
C ILE A 661 24.38 91.07 25.07
N LYS A 662 25.43 90.26 24.99
CA LYS A 662 26.73 90.66 24.41
C LYS A 662 26.82 90.23 22.95
N LEU A 663 27.21 91.14 22.04
CA LEU A 663 27.35 90.84 20.60
C LEU A 663 28.82 90.82 20.16
N THR A 664 29.25 89.75 19.48
CA THR A 664 30.60 89.63 18.90
C THR A 664 30.59 89.42 17.38
N VAL A 665 31.54 90.02 16.66
CA VAL A 665 31.62 89.97 15.18
C VAL A 665 32.83 89.15 14.72
N HIS A 666 32.61 88.13 13.89
CA HIS A 666 33.66 87.23 13.36
C HIS A 666 34.02 87.51 11.88
N ILE A 667 35.21 87.09 11.44
CA ILE A 667 35.75 87.35 10.09
C ILE A 667 36.05 86.03 9.36
N PRO A 668 35.46 85.78 8.16
CA PRO A 668 35.68 84.55 7.39
C PRO A 668 37.15 84.40 6.91
N PRO A 669 37.58 83.18 6.56
CA PRO A 669 38.96 82.90 6.19
C PRO A 669 39.24 83.21 4.70
N SER A 670 40.52 83.35 4.35
CA SER A 670 40.99 83.50 2.96
C SER A 670 42.29 82.73 2.68
N ILE A 671 42.47 82.32 1.42
CA ILE A 671 43.66 81.62 0.89
C ILE A 671 44.32 82.54 -0.14
N LYS A 672 45.64 82.66 -0.10
CA LYS A 672 46.39 83.59 -0.97
C LYS A 672 46.69 82.93 -2.32
N GLY A 673 46.28 83.56 -3.44
CA GLY A 673 46.59 83.09 -4.81
C GLY A 673 45.54 82.18 -5.49
N GLY A 674 44.29 82.15 -5.02
CA GLY A 674 43.26 81.24 -5.54
C GLY A 674 42.70 81.59 -6.93
N ASN A 675 43.31 81.05 -8.00
CA ASN A 675 42.65 80.45 -9.18
C ASN A 675 43.69 79.98 -10.23
N VAL A 676 44.60 79.09 -9.84
CA VAL A 676 45.52 78.42 -10.78
C VAL A 676 45.54 76.92 -10.49
N THR A 677 45.02 76.13 -11.44
CA THR A 677 45.16 74.67 -11.45
C THR A 677 46.51 74.30 -12.08
N THR A 678 47.47 73.87 -11.28
CA THR A 678 48.74 73.34 -11.78
C THR A 678 48.66 71.84 -12.03
N GLU A 679 48.73 71.44 -13.29
CA GLU A 679 48.95 70.04 -13.68
C GLU A 679 50.46 69.72 -13.61
N ILE A 680 50.87 68.96 -12.59
CA ILE A 680 52.21 68.39 -12.39
C ILE A 680 52.16 66.85 -12.41
N SER A 681 52.91 66.20 -13.31
CA SER A 681 53.15 64.75 -13.32
C SER A 681 54.41 64.38 -12.53
N ALA A 682 54.38 63.30 -11.73
CA ALA A 682 55.51 62.87 -10.88
C ALA A 682 55.94 61.42 -11.14
N LEU A 683 57.24 61.15 -11.04
CA LEU A 683 57.82 59.81 -11.20
C LEU A 683 57.79 59.00 -9.88
N ILE A 684 57.64 57.68 -9.99
CA ILE A 684 57.57 56.76 -8.85
C ILE A 684 58.86 56.86 -8.00
N HIS A 685 58.70 56.91 -6.68
CA HIS A 685 59.73 57.14 -5.65
C HIS A 685 60.27 58.57 -5.52
N SER A 686 59.73 59.56 -6.24
CA SER A 686 60.03 60.99 -5.99
C SER A 686 59.35 61.54 -4.73
N VAL A 687 59.85 62.66 -4.20
CA VAL A 687 59.26 63.41 -3.08
C VAL A 687 58.25 64.42 -3.61
N ILE A 688 57.05 64.48 -3.04
CA ILE A 688 56.00 65.45 -3.41
C ILE A 688 55.77 66.43 -2.25
N LYS A 689 55.77 67.74 -2.54
CA LYS A 689 55.47 68.82 -1.58
C LYS A 689 54.32 69.69 -2.08
N LEU A 690 53.32 69.91 -1.23
CA LEU A 690 52.14 70.75 -1.50
C LEU A 690 52.02 71.85 -0.41
N GLU A 691 51.50 73.03 -0.76
CA GLU A 691 51.48 74.25 0.08
C GLU A 691 50.12 74.99 0.03
N CYS A 692 49.70 75.61 1.14
CA CYS A 692 48.41 76.33 1.28
C CYS A 692 48.50 77.43 2.38
N GLU A 693 48.75 78.70 2.00
CA GLU A 693 48.92 79.88 2.90
C GLU A 693 47.56 80.59 3.22
N THR A 694 47.26 80.87 4.49
CA THR A 694 45.89 81.26 4.93
C THR A 694 45.79 82.43 5.94
N ARG A 695 44.62 83.08 6.03
CA ARG A 695 44.30 84.18 6.97
C ARG A 695 42.85 84.11 7.48
N GLY A 696 42.53 84.62 8.68
CA GLY A 696 41.16 84.70 9.23
C GLY A 696 41.11 85.01 10.74
N LEU A 697 39.94 85.40 11.29
CA LEU A 697 39.75 85.64 12.74
C LEU A 697 38.43 85.05 13.27
N PRO A 698 38.47 84.03 14.17
CA PRO A 698 39.65 83.35 14.71
C PRO A 698 40.48 82.63 13.62
N MET A 699 41.74 82.31 13.94
CA MET A 699 42.71 81.77 12.98
C MET A 699 42.22 80.43 12.40
N PRO A 700 42.22 80.24 11.06
CA PRO A 700 41.63 79.05 10.45
C PRO A 700 42.53 77.82 10.53
N ALA A 701 41.91 76.65 10.60
CA ALA A 701 42.59 75.34 10.52
C ALA A 701 42.71 74.87 9.07
N VAL A 702 43.84 74.23 8.73
CA VAL A 702 44.14 73.70 7.39
C VAL A 702 44.17 72.17 7.43
N THR A 703 43.43 71.51 6.54
CA THR A 703 43.34 70.04 6.44
C THR A 703 43.45 69.61 4.98
N TRP A 704 44.19 68.53 4.69
CA TRP A 704 44.38 68.03 3.33
C TRP A 704 43.58 66.75 3.06
N TYR A 705 43.08 66.62 1.83
CA TYR A 705 42.27 65.50 1.37
C TYR A 705 42.87 64.88 0.10
N LYS A 706 42.78 63.55 -0.02
CA LYS A 706 43.12 62.74 -1.22
C LYS A 706 41.83 62.04 -1.67
N ASP A 707 41.37 62.32 -2.90
CA ASP A 707 40.10 61.82 -3.47
C ASP A 707 38.87 61.98 -2.53
N GLY A 708 38.84 63.07 -1.77
CA GLY A 708 37.75 63.38 -0.83
C GLY A 708 37.85 62.72 0.55
N GLN A 709 38.85 61.86 0.80
CA GLN A 709 39.15 61.29 2.12
C GLN A 709 40.20 62.17 2.86
N PRO A 710 40.04 62.44 4.17
CA PRO A 710 40.99 63.26 4.93
C PRO A 710 42.31 62.51 5.17
N ILE A 711 43.44 63.16 4.90
CA ILE A 711 44.77 62.59 5.09
C ILE A 711 45.18 62.78 6.55
N LEU A 712 45.46 61.70 7.28
CA LEU A 712 45.99 61.75 8.65
C LEU A 712 47.53 61.75 8.63
N SER A 713 48.14 62.51 9.53
CA SER A 713 49.60 62.65 9.60
C SER A 713 50.27 61.31 9.95
N SER A 714 51.21 60.88 9.11
CA SER A 714 51.89 59.58 9.21
C SER A 714 53.32 59.65 8.65
N SER A 715 54.10 58.59 8.78
CA SER A 715 55.45 58.49 8.19
C SER A 715 55.47 58.54 6.65
N GLN A 716 54.32 58.36 5.99
CA GLN A 716 54.17 58.42 4.53
C GLN A 716 53.53 59.72 4.03
N ALA A 717 52.85 60.47 4.91
CA ALA A 717 52.26 61.78 4.61
C ALA A 717 52.40 62.71 5.83
N LEU A 718 53.39 63.60 5.79
CA LEU A 718 53.79 64.45 6.91
C LEU A 718 53.16 65.85 6.77
N TYR A 719 52.46 66.27 7.83
CA TYR A 719 51.96 67.64 7.98
C TYR A 719 53.05 68.54 8.57
N ILE A 720 53.35 69.66 7.91
CA ILE A 720 54.40 70.61 8.32
C ILE A 720 53.79 72.01 8.48
N ASP A 721 54.33 72.77 9.45
CA ASP A 721 53.89 74.11 9.87
C ASP A 721 52.37 74.25 10.05
N LYS A 722 51.85 73.57 11.09
CA LYS A 722 50.40 73.53 11.46
C LYS A 722 49.47 73.15 10.30
N GLY A 723 50.00 72.42 9.30
CA GLY A 723 49.25 71.90 8.15
C GLY A 723 49.25 72.79 6.91
N GLN A 724 49.98 73.91 6.90
CA GLN A 724 50.16 74.69 5.67
C GLN A 724 50.89 73.91 4.56
N PHE A 725 51.71 72.93 4.93
CA PHE A 725 52.42 72.07 3.98
C PHE A 725 52.10 70.59 4.19
N LEU A 726 51.92 69.86 3.08
CA LEU A 726 51.83 68.40 3.06
C LEU A 726 53.01 67.82 2.28
N HIS A 727 53.69 66.83 2.87
CA HIS A 727 54.91 66.23 2.32
C HIS A 727 54.76 64.71 2.21
N ILE A 728 54.86 64.17 0.99
CA ILE A 728 54.84 62.72 0.70
C ILE A 728 56.27 62.30 0.33
N PRO A 729 57.00 61.54 1.18
CA PRO A 729 58.43 61.30 0.97
C PRO A 729 58.80 60.36 -0.18
N ARG A 730 57.86 59.51 -0.66
CA ARG A 730 58.07 58.56 -1.77
C ARG A 730 56.75 58.26 -2.47
N ALA A 731 56.55 58.81 -3.67
CA ALA A 731 55.32 58.63 -4.46
C ALA A 731 55.18 57.21 -5.07
N GLN A 732 53.97 56.65 -5.09
CA GLN A 732 53.64 55.36 -5.72
C GLN A 732 52.50 55.49 -6.74
N VAL A 733 52.24 54.43 -7.55
CA VAL A 733 51.18 54.44 -8.58
C VAL A 733 49.79 54.68 -7.97
N SER A 734 49.57 54.19 -6.75
CA SER A 734 48.37 54.43 -5.92
C SER A 734 48.26 55.85 -5.33
N ASP A 735 49.21 56.75 -5.63
CA ASP A 735 49.14 58.17 -5.24
C ASP A 735 48.58 59.10 -6.32
N SER A 736 48.25 58.54 -7.49
CA SER A 736 47.42 59.19 -8.52
C SER A 736 46.03 59.48 -7.97
N ALA A 737 45.76 60.75 -7.66
CA ALA A 737 44.58 61.21 -6.93
C ALA A 737 44.36 62.72 -7.06
N THR A 738 43.14 63.18 -6.75
CA THR A 738 42.77 64.59 -6.58
C THR A 738 43.13 65.06 -5.17
N TYR A 739 44.08 65.99 -5.04
CA TYR A 739 44.46 66.58 -3.74
C TYR A 739 43.79 67.95 -3.53
N VAL A 740 43.29 68.21 -2.32
CA VAL A 740 42.52 69.42 -1.95
C VAL A 740 42.96 69.92 -0.58
N CYS A 741 43.37 71.19 -0.46
CA CYS A 741 43.47 71.85 0.86
C CYS A 741 42.12 72.49 1.25
N HIS A 742 41.73 72.28 2.50
CA HIS A 742 40.47 72.74 3.09
C HIS A 742 40.78 73.63 4.28
N VAL A 743 40.23 74.85 4.27
CA VAL A 743 40.58 75.91 5.23
C VAL A 743 39.31 76.45 5.88
N SER A 744 39.21 76.38 7.20
CA SER A 744 37.95 76.70 7.92
C SER A 744 38.17 77.48 9.22
N ASN A 745 37.24 78.38 9.53
CA ASN A 745 37.02 78.94 10.87
C ASN A 745 35.52 79.06 11.17
N VAL A 746 35.15 79.52 12.37
CA VAL A 746 33.75 79.65 12.80
C VAL A 746 32.89 80.64 12.00
N ALA A 747 33.47 81.37 11.03
CA ALA A 747 32.80 82.34 10.18
C ALA A 747 32.77 81.96 8.69
N GLY A 748 33.38 80.84 8.28
CA GLY A 748 33.36 80.38 6.89
C GLY A 748 34.43 79.35 6.55
N THR A 749 34.36 78.83 5.32
CA THR A 749 35.20 77.72 4.85
C THR A 749 35.49 77.84 3.34
N LEU A 750 36.73 77.56 2.92
CA LEU A 750 37.21 77.63 1.52
C LEU A 750 37.98 76.37 1.10
N LYS A 751 37.98 76.08 -0.22
CA LYS A 751 38.60 74.89 -0.85
C LYS A 751 39.31 75.28 -2.17
N ASN A 752 40.36 74.55 -2.55
CA ASN A 752 41.03 74.63 -3.86
C ASN A 752 41.32 73.21 -4.43
N ARG A 753 41.22 72.97 -5.75
CA ARG A 753 41.15 71.62 -6.38
C ARG A 753 42.05 71.47 -7.62
N SER A 754 42.71 70.31 -7.79
CA SER A 754 43.42 69.88 -9.01
C SER A 754 43.18 68.38 -9.32
N THR A 755 43.05 67.95 -10.59
CA THR A 755 42.57 66.60 -11.02
C THR A 755 43.48 65.88 -12.05
N TRP A 756 43.44 64.53 -12.12
CA TRP A 756 44.23 63.65 -13.04
C TRP A 756 43.42 62.43 -13.51
N THR A 757 43.52 62.00 -14.79
CA THR A 757 42.82 60.82 -15.36
C THR A 757 43.43 60.25 -16.65
N PHE A 758 43.28 58.94 -16.92
CA PHE A 758 43.25 58.32 -18.27
C PHE A 758 42.30 57.09 -18.30
N MET A 759 41.77 56.71 -19.47
CA MET A 759 40.66 55.73 -19.69
C MET A 759 40.98 54.68 -20.78
N ASP A 760 40.21 53.57 -20.88
CA ASP A 760 39.25 53.26 -21.98
C ASP A 760 38.93 51.72 -22.16
N GLY A 761 37.83 51.38 -22.87
CA GLY A 761 37.76 50.20 -23.79
C GLY A 761 36.90 48.95 -23.45
N VAL A 762 35.93 48.60 -24.34
CA VAL A 762 34.97 47.44 -24.31
C VAL A 762 34.38 47.23 -25.76
N PRO A 763 33.85 46.07 -26.27
CA PRO A 763 33.90 44.61 -25.96
C PRO A 763 34.36 43.72 -27.17
N VAL A 764 34.08 42.39 -27.20
CA VAL A 764 33.49 41.59 -28.35
C VAL A 764 33.20 40.10 -27.93
N LYS A 765 32.38 39.37 -28.72
CA LYS A 765 31.57 38.14 -28.40
C LYS A 765 32.21 36.76 -28.71
N ALA A 766 31.67 35.66 -28.13
CA ALA A 766 31.37 34.38 -28.81
C ALA A 766 30.56 33.38 -27.92
N SER A 767 29.55 32.67 -28.45
CA SER A 767 28.62 31.71 -27.79
C SER A 767 29.18 30.27 -27.65
N ASP A 768 28.63 29.26 -26.94
CA ASP A 768 27.22 28.85 -26.67
C ASP A 768 27.02 28.10 -25.31
N ASN A 769 25.77 27.74 -24.99
CA ASN A 769 25.29 27.27 -23.66
C ASN A 769 25.16 25.73 -23.51
N ILE A 770 25.23 25.21 -22.27
CA ILE A 770 25.23 23.77 -21.94
C ILE A 770 24.10 23.42 -20.94
N ARG A 771 23.31 22.37 -21.21
CA ARG A 771 22.14 21.94 -20.38
C ARG A 771 22.31 20.52 -19.84
N ILE A 772 22.09 20.29 -18.54
CA ILE A 772 22.37 18.99 -17.87
C ILE A 772 21.30 18.65 -16.80
N GLU A 773 21.06 17.36 -16.60
CA GLU A 773 20.11 16.80 -15.62
C GLU A 773 20.76 16.55 -14.25
N ALA A 774 20.07 16.88 -13.15
CA ALA A 774 20.53 16.60 -11.79
C ALA A 774 20.44 15.11 -11.44
N GLY A 775 21.53 14.53 -10.95
CA GLY A 775 21.57 13.13 -10.47
C GLY A 775 22.69 12.30 -11.09
N GLY A 776 23.92 12.45 -10.59
CA GLY A 776 25.01 11.49 -10.81
C GLY A 776 25.76 11.55 -12.16
N LYS A 777 25.31 12.32 -13.14
CA LYS A 777 26.07 12.54 -14.39
C LYS A 777 27.21 13.55 -14.16
N LYS A 778 28.44 13.13 -14.44
CA LYS A 778 29.67 13.95 -14.38
C LYS A 778 29.66 15.00 -15.49
N LEU A 779 29.67 16.29 -15.14
CA LEU A 779 29.87 17.37 -16.12
C LEU A 779 31.37 17.56 -16.36
N GLU A 780 31.77 17.56 -17.62
CA GLU A 780 33.15 17.81 -18.07
C GLU A 780 33.18 18.95 -19.10
N ILE A 781 33.66 20.14 -18.72
CA ILE A 781 33.89 21.25 -19.65
C ILE A 781 35.38 21.26 -19.99
N THR A 782 35.73 21.08 -21.26
CA THR A 782 37.14 20.99 -21.72
C THR A 782 37.44 22.06 -22.76
N SER A 783 38.44 22.89 -22.50
CA SER A 783 38.96 23.89 -23.44
C SER A 783 39.79 23.23 -24.54
N ALA A 784 39.64 23.71 -25.78
CA ALA A 784 40.31 23.17 -26.97
C ALA A 784 41.72 23.74 -27.24
N LEU A 785 42.29 24.54 -26.31
CA LEU A 785 43.57 25.26 -26.51
C LEU A 785 44.62 24.89 -25.43
N GLU A 786 45.72 24.26 -25.84
CA GLU A 786 47.00 24.95 -26.14
C GLU A 786 47.60 25.92 -25.10
N VAL A 787 47.39 25.80 -23.77
CA VAL A 787 48.02 26.70 -22.76
C VAL A 787 48.68 26.02 -21.55
N ASP A 788 49.63 26.75 -20.93
CA ASP A 788 50.42 26.39 -19.73
C ASP A 788 49.70 26.64 -18.40
N ARG A 789 48.81 27.65 -18.32
CA ARG A 789 47.94 27.90 -17.15
C ARG A 789 46.56 28.39 -17.59
N GLY A 790 45.52 27.65 -17.23
CA GLY A 790 44.12 28.08 -17.32
C GLY A 790 43.50 28.33 -15.94
N GLN A 791 42.60 29.30 -15.83
CA GLN A 791 41.83 29.64 -14.63
C GLN A 791 40.33 29.55 -14.92
N TRP A 792 39.56 29.07 -13.95
CA TRP A 792 38.09 29.00 -14.04
C TRP A 792 37.43 29.90 -13.00
N LEU A 793 36.40 30.61 -13.43
CA LEU A 793 35.56 31.44 -12.58
C LEU A 793 34.09 31.01 -12.72
N LYS A 794 33.34 31.14 -11.63
CA LYS A 794 31.88 31.00 -11.60
C LYS A 794 31.31 32.33 -11.14
N ASP A 795 30.41 32.92 -11.94
CA ASP A 795 29.75 34.20 -11.65
C ASP A 795 30.74 35.35 -11.30
N GLY A 796 31.97 35.26 -11.82
CA GLY A 796 33.05 36.22 -11.60
C GLY A 796 33.99 35.93 -10.42
N GLN A 797 33.73 34.92 -9.59
CA GLN A 797 34.64 34.47 -8.53
C GLN A 797 35.50 33.28 -8.98
N LEU A 798 36.75 33.24 -8.53
CA LEU A 798 37.70 32.17 -8.83
C LEU A 798 37.28 30.86 -8.13
N ILE A 799 37.23 29.75 -8.86
CA ILE A 799 36.82 28.45 -8.32
C ILE A 799 38.01 27.80 -7.58
N ASP A 800 37.85 27.52 -6.28
CA ASP A 800 38.79 26.74 -5.47
C ASP A 800 38.42 25.24 -5.53
N GLU A 801 39.41 24.33 -5.49
CA GLU A 801 39.24 22.89 -5.77
C GLU A 801 38.57 22.10 -4.62
N ARG A 802 38.02 22.79 -3.62
CA ARG A 802 37.64 22.21 -2.32
C ARG A 802 36.16 21.80 -2.25
N ASP A 803 35.31 22.35 -3.10
CA ASP A 803 33.84 22.20 -3.04
C ASP A 803 33.25 21.44 -4.24
N GLY A 804 33.79 20.25 -4.54
CA GLY A 804 33.23 19.33 -5.58
C GLY A 804 33.58 19.66 -7.03
N PHE A 805 34.24 20.81 -7.26
CA PHE A 805 34.90 21.19 -8.51
C PHE A 805 36.31 20.59 -8.56
N LYS A 806 36.71 19.99 -9.69
CA LYS A 806 38.08 19.54 -9.94
C LYS A 806 38.60 20.19 -11.21
N ILE A 807 39.74 20.87 -11.12
CA ILE A 807 40.44 21.44 -12.27
C ILE A 807 41.53 20.45 -12.69
N LEU A 808 41.51 20.04 -13.95
CA LEU A 808 42.39 19.01 -14.50
C LEU A 808 43.09 19.55 -15.76
N LEU A 809 44.16 18.87 -16.18
CA LEU A 809 44.92 19.20 -17.39
C LEU A 809 45.44 20.67 -17.38
N ASN A 810 46.18 21.05 -16.33
CA ASN A 810 46.79 22.39 -16.15
C ASN A 810 45.81 23.58 -16.33
N GLY A 811 44.55 23.40 -15.94
CA GLY A 811 43.51 24.42 -16.06
C GLY A 811 42.62 24.29 -17.29
N ARG A 812 42.85 23.33 -18.19
CA ARG A 812 42.04 23.18 -19.42
C ARG A 812 40.68 22.51 -19.20
N LYS A 813 40.50 21.73 -18.13
CA LYS A 813 39.29 20.93 -17.91
C LYS A 813 38.69 21.15 -16.53
N LEU A 814 37.45 21.64 -16.47
CA LEU A 814 36.67 21.73 -15.25
C LEU A 814 35.72 20.52 -15.16
N VAL A 815 35.76 19.82 -14.04
CA VAL A 815 34.90 18.67 -13.73
C VAL A 815 34.06 18.97 -12.50
N ILE A 816 32.74 18.84 -12.63
CA ILE A 816 31.81 18.93 -11.50
C ILE A 816 31.37 17.51 -11.17
N ALA A 817 31.72 17.03 -9.97
CA ALA A 817 31.56 15.62 -9.60
C ALA A 817 30.09 15.24 -9.31
N GLN A 818 29.29 16.16 -8.77
CA GLN A 818 27.86 15.97 -8.48
C GLN A 818 27.13 17.31 -8.67
N ALA A 819 26.55 17.54 -9.85
CA ALA A 819 25.90 18.81 -10.16
C ALA A 819 24.66 19.06 -9.26
N GLN A 820 24.68 20.17 -8.52
CA GLN A 820 23.60 20.68 -7.68
C GLN A 820 22.86 21.85 -8.36
N VAL A 821 21.67 22.20 -7.87
CA VAL A 821 20.91 23.36 -8.40
C VAL A 821 21.71 24.66 -8.28
N SER A 822 22.46 24.80 -7.18
CA SER A 822 23.39 25.90 -6.92
C SER A 822 24.53 26.02 -7.93
N ASP A 823 24.79 24.99 -8.74
CA ASP A 823 25.84 24.99 -9.76
C ASP A 823 25.35 25.57 -11.10
N THR A 824 24.07 25.93 -11.19
CA THR A 824 23.56 26.80 -12.24
C THR A 824 24.22 28.18 -12.15
N GLY A 825 24.80 28.66 -13.24
CA GLY A 825 25.55 29.93 -13.26
C GLY A 825 26.37 30.13 -14.53
N LEU A 826 27.08 31.25 -14.60
CA LEU A 826 27.95 31.60 -15.73
C LEU A 826 29.39 31.18 -15.44
N TYR A 827 29.86 30.15 -16.13
CA TYR A 827 31.23 29.64 -15.99
C TYR A 827 32.14 30.30 -17.03
N ARG A 828 33.26 30.87 -16.58
CA ARG A 828 34.25 31.55 -17.41
C ARG A 828 35.60 30.83 -17.33
N CYS A 829 36.10 30.34 -18.46
CA CYS A 829 37.48 29.90 -18.60
C CYS A 829 38.33 31.08 -19.07
N VAL A 830 39.50 31.28 -18.43
CA VAL A 830 40.52 32.27 -18.83
C VAL A 830 41.82 31.52 -19.10
N ALA A 831 42.37 31.70 -20.29
CA ALA A 831 43.60 31.08 -20.76
C ALA A 831 44.65 32.18 -20.99
N THR A 832 45.85 32.01 -20.41
CA THR A 832 46.92 33.02 -20.46
C THR A 832 48.20 32.43 -21.01
N ASN A 833 48.87 33.15 -21.91
CA ASN A 833 50.27 32.90 -22.29
C ASN A 833 51.11 34.19 -22.16
N THR A 834 52.39 34.13 -22.54
CA THR A 834 53.36 35.24 -22.44
C THR A 834 53.02 36.48 -23.27
N ALA A 835 52.00 36.43 -24.14
CA ALA A 835 51.55 37.54 -24.99
C ALA A 835 50.14 38.06 -24.65
N GLY A 836 49.38 37.45 -23.73
CA GLY A 836 48.08 37.97 -23.29
C GLY A 836 47.11 36.95 -22.68
N ASP A 837 45.92 37.42 -22.27
CA ASP A 837 44.79 36.62 -21.79
C ASP A 837 43.67 36.48 -22.83
N HIS A 838 42.99 35.33 -22.84
CA HIS A 838 41.82 35.08 -23.66
C HIS A 838 40.75 34.35 -22.85
N ARG A 839 39.47 34.66 -23.05
CA ARG A 839 38.38 34.21 -22.16
C ARG A 839 37.16 33.70 -22.90
N LYS A 840 36.49 32.70 -22.31
CA LYS A 840 35.30 32.05 -22.85
C LYS A 840 34.27 31.79 -21.76
N GLU A 841 32.99 32.01 -22.05
CA GLU A 841 31.88 31.84 -21.10
C GLU A 841 30.93 30.73 -21.55
N PHE A 842 30.33 30.04 -20.57
CA PHE A 842 29.36 28.97 -20.72
C PHE A 842 28.22 29.17 -19.71
N GLU A 843 26.98 29.33 -20.18
CA GLU A 843 25.81 29.29 -19.30
C GLU A 843 25.45 27.81 -19.04
N VAL A 844 25.45 27.41 -17.76
CA VAL A 844 25.15 26.04 -17.34
C VAL A 844 23.85 26.03 -16.55
N THR A 845 22.86 25.25 -16.98
CA THR A 845 21.59 25.09 -16.27
C THR A 845 21.36 23.66 -15.81
N VAL A 846 21.15 23.47 -14.50
CA VAL A 846 20.90 22.16 -13.88
C VAL A 846 19.40 21.92 -13.75
N HIS A 847 18.89 20.95 -14.51
CA HIS A 847 17.48 20.57 -14.51
C HIS A 847 17.12 19.67 -13.31
N VAL A 848 16.02 19.96 -12.65
CA VAL A 848 15.52 19.19 -11.48
C VAL A 848 14.27 18.41 -11.89
N PRO A 849 14.26 17.06 -11.71
CA PRO A 849 13.12 16.21 -12.05
C PRO A 849 11.87 16.55 -11.22
N PRO A 850 10.66 16.24 -11.72
CA PRO A 850 9.42 16.56 -11.03
C PRO A 850 9.31 15.83 -9.69
N THR A 851 8.94 16.58 -8.64
CA THR A 851 8.59 16.05 -7.33
C THR A 851 7.19 16.50 -6.95
N ILE A 852 6.30 15.56 -6.67
CA ILE A 852 4.93 15.83 -6.25
C ILE A 852 4.87 15.91 -4.72
N LYS A 853 4.48 17.06 -4.18
CA LYS A 853 4.22 17.24 -2.74
C LYS A 853 2.74 16.97 -2.47
N SER A 854 2.44 15.91 -1.74
CA SER A 854 1.05 15.61 -1.35
C SER A 854 0.49 16.73 -0.48
N SER A 855 -0.61 17.33 -0.92
CA SER A 855 -1.33 18.43 -0.25
C SER A 855 -2.35 17.94 0.80
N GLY A 856 -2.39 16.63 1.10
CA GLY A 856 -3.23 16.03 2.13
C GLY A 856 -3.12 14.51 2.17
N LEU A 857 -4.09 13.84 2.81
CA LEU A 857 -4.16 12.37 2.91
C LEU A 857 -4.24 11.71 1.51
N SER A 858 -3.88 10.43 1.39
CA SER A 858 -4.05 9.62 0.16
C SER A 858 -5.53 9.31 -0.14
N GLU A 859 -6.36 9.23 0.90
CA GLU A 859 -7.80 9.00 0.81
C GLU A 859 -8.59 10.31 0.93
N ARG A 860 -9.67 10.42 0.16
CA ARG A 860 -10.64 11.54 0.19
C ARG A 860 -12.05 10.96 0.26
N ALA A 861 -12.89 11.49 1.13
CA ALA A 861 -14.32 11.18 1.16
C ALA A 861 -15.14 12.40 0.72
N VAL A 862 -16.20 12.17 -0.06
CA VAL A 862 -17.12 13.22 -0.53
C VAL A 862 -18.55 12.69 -0.62
N VAL A 863 -19.54 13.50 -0.30
CA VAL A 863 -20.95 13.11 -0.45
C VAL A 863 -21.39 13.18 -1.91
N LYS A 864 -22.10 12.17 -2.38
CA LYS A 864 -22.68 12.06 -3.73
C LYS A 864 -23.35 13.38 -4.17
N TYR A 865 -23.08 13.79 -5.41
CA TYR A 865 -23.46 15.06 -6.04
C TYR A 865 -22.83 16.34 -5.46
N LYS A 866 -22.04 16.29 -4.37
CA LYS A 866 -21.28 17.46 -3.91
C LYS A 866 -20.01 17.65 -4.76
N PRO A 867 -19.55 18.90 -4.95
CA PRO A 867 -18.29 19.15 -5.62
C PRO A 867 -17.11 18.78 -4.73
N ILE A 868 -15.99 18.39 -5.35
CA ILE A 868 -14.69 18.27 -4.68
C ILE A 868 -13.61 18.95 -5.53
N THR A 869 -12.66 19.60 -4.86
CA THR A 869 -11.47 20.17 -5.47
C THR A 869 -10.24 19.41 -5.00
N LEU A 870 -9.53 18.81 -5.94
CA LEU A 870 -8.25 18.13 -5.74
C LEU A 870 -7.14 19.05 -6.23
N GLN A 871 -6.14 19.30 -5.39
CA GLN A 871 -4.99 20.16 -5.71
C GLN A 871 -3.70 19.35 -5.64
N CYS A 872 -2.87 19.46 -6.67
CA CYS A 872 -1.49 19.02 -6.62
C CYS A 872 -0.51 20.21 -6.66
N ILE A 873 0.54 20.10 -5.84
CA ILE A 873 1.69 20.98 -5.85
C ILE A 873 2.88 20.14 -6.30
N ALA A 874 3.36 20.40 -7.53
CA ALA A 874 4.55 19.75 -8.08
C ALA A 874 5.68 20.77 -8.30
N ASN A 875 6.89 20.37 -7.92
CA ASN A 875 8.10 21.19 -7.99
C ASN A 875 9.10 20.53 -8.95
N GLY A 876 9.72 21.31 -9.84
CA GLY A 876 10.75 20.86 -10.77
C GLY A 876 11.29 22.06 -11.56
N ILE A 877 12.47 21.93 -12.17
CA ILE A 877 13.14 23.02 -12.90
C ILE A 877 13.48 22.55 -14.32
N PRO A 878 12.84 23.11 -15.38
CA PRO A 878 11.70 24.04 -15.37
C PRO A 878 10.42 23.39 -14.82
N ASN A 879 9.42 24.22 -14.51
CA ASN A 879 8.13 23.76 -13.96
C ASN A 879 7.52 22.59 -14.76
N PRO A 880 7.16 21.47 -14.13
CA PRO A 880 6.61 20.30 -14.83
C PRO A 880 5.17 20.53 -15.30
N SER A 881 4.78 19.86 -16.39
CA SER A 881 3.38 19.79 -16.83
C SER A 881 2.63 18.74 -16.00
N LEU A 882 1.36 19.01 -15.70
CA LEU A 882 0.54 18.15 -14.83
C LEU A 882 -0.71 17.66 -15.55
N THR A 883 -0.87 16.35 -15.59
CA THR A 883 -2.00 15.66 -16.21
C THR A 883 -2.71 14.81 -15.17
N TRP A 884 -4.02 15.04 -15.02
CA TRP A 884 -4.89 14.18 -14.22
C TRP A 884 -5.37 13.01 -15.08
N LEU A 885 -5.23 11.79 -14.56
CA LEU A 885 -5.75 10.56 -15.14
C LEU A 885 -6.85 10.00 -14.24
N LYS A 886 -7.96 9.56 -14.83
CA LYS A 886 -8.96 8.69 -14.21
C LYS A 886 -8.83 7.32 -14.88
N ASP A 887 -8.64 6.26 -14.10
CA ASP A 887 -8.54 4.87 -14.58
C ASP A 887 -7.49 4.68 -15.70
N GLY A 888 -6.40 5.45 -15.62
CA GLY A 888 -5.29 5.41 -16.59
C GLY A 888 -5.46 6.30 -17.84
N GLN A 889 -6.62 6.94 -18.03
CA GLN A 889 -6.88 7.84 -19.17
C GLN A 889 -6.94 9.33 -18.75
N PRO A 890 -6.48 10.28 -19.59
CA PRO A 890 -6.60 11.70 -19.30
C PRO A 890 -8.03 12.15 -19.02
N VAL A 891 -8.24 12.90 -17.94
CA VAL A 891 -9.57 13.41 -17.55
C VAL A 891 -10.08 14.39 -18.60
N SER A 892 -11.15 14.03 -19.31
CA SER A 892 -11.78 14.87 -20.31
C SER A 892 -12.65 15.96 -19.67
N THR A 893 -12.40 17.22 -20.06
CA THR A 893 -13.21 18.38 -19.66
C THR A 893 -14.44 18.61 -20.55
N ALA A 894 -14.56 17.88 -21.67
CA ALA A 894 -15.61 18.09 -22.68
C ALA A 894 -17.04 17.87 -22.15
N GLN A 895 -17.21 17.01 -21.15
CA GLN A 895 -18.50 16.69 -20.51
C GLN A 895 -18.88 17.70 -19.40
N GLY A 896 -18.04 18.69 -19.11
CA GLY A 896 -18.33 19.79 -18.18
C GLY A 896 -18.34 19.45 -16.68
N ASN A 897 -18.40 18.17 -16.30
CA ASN A 897 -18.33 17.75 -14.88
C ASN A 897 -16.93 17.96 -14.28
N PHE A 898 -15.88 17.75 -15.09
CA PHE A 898 -14.49 17.96 -14.70
C PHE A 898 -13.99 19.32 -15.21
N ARG A 899 -13.34 20.08 -14.32
CA ARG A 899 -12.70 21.35 -14.65
C ARG A 899 -11.25 21.33 -14.18
N ILE A 900 -10.32 21.55 -15.08
CA ILE A 900 -8.90 21.65 -14.78
C ILE A 900 -8.51 23.14 -14.78
N GLN A 901 -7.87 23.58 -13.70
CA GLN A 901 -7.47 24.98 -13.47
C GLN A 901 -5.98 25.08 -13.13
N SER A 902 -5.46 26.31 -13.12
CA SER A 902 -4.08 26.63 -12.71
C SER A 902 -3.02 25.78 -13.43
N SER A 903 -3.14 25.66 -14.75
CA SER A 903 -2.22 24.90 -15.62
C SER A 903 -2.03 23.43 -15.21
N GLY A 904 -3.13 22.76 -14.83
CA GLY A 904 -3.12 21.35 -14.42
C GLY A 904 -3.01 21.12 -12.91
N ARG A 905 -2.74 22.16 -12.10
CA ARG A 905 -2.54 22.01 -10.65
C ARG A 905 -3.82 21.71 -9.87
N VAL A 906 -4.99 22.03 -10.40
CA VAL A 906 -6.27 21.87 -9.69
C VAL A 906 -7.26 21.14 -10.60
N LEU A 907 -7.80 20.01 -10.10
CA LEU A 907 -8.94 19.32 -10.68
C LEU A 907 -10.16 19.54 -9.79
N GLN A 908 -11.20 20.16 -10.35
CA GLN A 908 -12.49 20.33 -9.71
C GLN A 908 -13.51 19.39 -10.36
N ILE A 909 -14.15 18.55 -9.56
CA ILE A 909 -15.29 17.73 -9.95
C ILE A 909 -16.54 18.47 -9.48
N ALA A 910 -17.43 18.84 -10.40
CA ALA A 910 -18.59 19.68 -10.10
C ALA A 910 -19.73 18.90 -9.42
N LYS A 911 -19.95 17.65 -9.81
CA LYS A 911 -20.89 16.69 -9.21
C LYS A 911 -20.21 15.33 -9.13
N THR A 912 -19.94 14.85 -7.93
CA THR A 912 -19.34 13.53 -7.71
C THR A 912 -20.38 12.42 -7.85
N LEU A 913 -20.06 11.38 -8.61
CA LEU A 913 -20.92 10.23 -8.87
C LEU A 913 -20.29 8.96 -8.30
N MET A 914 -21.08 7.88 -8.13
CA MET A 914 -20.55 6.62 -7.58
C MET A 914 -19.49 5.97 -8.50
N GLU A 915 -19.48 6.33 -9.79
CA GLU A 915 -18.46 5.97 -10.78
C GLU A 915 -17.16 6.78 -10.66
N ASP A 916 -17.08 7.79 -9.79
CA ASP A 916 -15.84 8.51 -9.45
C ASP A 916 -15.08 7.86 -8.29
N CYS A 917 -15.53 6.70 -7.77
CA CYS A 917 -14.95 5.98 -6.64
C CYS A 917 -13.58 5.29 -6.90
N TRP A 918 -12.78 5.78 -7.84
CA TRP A 918 -11.57 5.10 -8.32
C TRP A 918 -10.32 5.96 -8.28
N GLN A 919 -9.18 5.32 -8.59
CA GLN A 919 -7.86 5.89 -8.39
C GLN A 919 -7.61 7.02 -9.39
N ILE A 920 -7.58 8.24 -8.88
CA ILE A 920 -7.15 9.40 -9.65
C ILE A 920 -5.63 9.46 -9.54
N HIS A 921 -4.96 9.32 -10.69
CA HIS A 921 -3.52 9.50 -10.79
C HIS A 921 -3.22 10.91 -11.25
N LEU A 922 -2.17 11.50 -10.71
CA LEU A 922 -1.54 12.65 -11.34
C LEU A 922 -0.18 12.24 -11.88
N CYS A 923 0.05 12.49 -13.16
CA CYS A 923 1.35 12.37 -13.78
C CYS A 923 1.96 13.77 -13.98
N GLY A 924 3.14 13.99 -13.40
CA GLY A 924 4.02 15.09 -13.74
C GLY A 924 5.06 14.63 -14.75
N HIS A 925 5.06 15.21 -15.95
CA HIS A 925 6.01 14.86 -17.02
C HIS A 925 6.99 16.03 -17.26
N GLN A 926 8.25 15.69 -17.52
CA GLN A 926 9.31 16.64 -17.83
C GLN A 926 10.38 15.96 -18.69
N CYS A 927 11.15 16.74 -19.45
CA CYS A 927 12.26 16.24 -20.29
C CYS A 927 13.37 15.48 -19.54
N ALA A 928 13.37 15.48 -18.20
CA ALA A 928 14.34 14.81 -17.34
C ALA A 928 13.72 13.70 -16.45
N GLY A 929 12.42 13.37 -16.61
CA GLY A 929 11.77 12.27 -15.88
C GLY A 929 10.27 12.45 -15.63
N GLU A 930 9.65 11.41 -15.08
CA GLU A 930 8.24 11.37 -14.70
C GLU A 930 8.05 11.13 -13.20
N ALA A 931 6.99 11.70 -12.62
CA ALA A 931 6.57 11.44 -11.25
C ALA A 931 5.05 11.22 -11.18
N GLN A 932 4.61 10.30 -10.34
CA GLN A 932 3.19 9.95 -10.19
C GLN A 932 2.73 10.01 -8.73
N GLN A 933 1.50 10.45 -8.51
CA GLN A 933 0.80 10.35 -7.22
C GLN A 933 -0.57 9.68 -7.40
N HIS A 934 -0.93 8.78 -6.47
CA HIS A 934 -2.23 8.14 -6.38
C HIS A 934 -3.12 8.84 -5.33
N ILE A 935 -4.38 9.10 -5.67
CA ILE A 935 -5.43 9.56 -4.74
C ILE A 935 -6.62 8.61 -4.86
N GLN A 936 -7.09 8.07 -3.72
CA GLN A 936 -8.32 7.29 -3.64
C GLN A 936 -9.48 8.20 -3.24
N LEU A 937 -10.51 8.26 -4.09
CA LEU A 937 -11.74 9.00 -3.82
C LEU A 937 -12.85 8.02 -3.44
N HIS A 938 -13.45 8.21 -2.27
CA HIS A 938 -14.64 7.50 -1.81
C HIS A 938 -15.85 8.43 -1.91
N VAL A 939 -16.82 8.10 -2.75
CA VAL A 939 -18.09 8.81 -2.80
C VAL A 939 -19.07 8.13 -1.84
N HIS A 940 -19.55 8.88 -0.86
CA HIS A 940 -20.51 8.42 0.13
C HIS A 940 -21.94 8.83 -0.28
N GLU A 941 -22.87 7.89 -0.19
CA GLU A 941 -24.29 8.08 -0.46
C GLU A 941 -25.04 8.24 0.86
N PRO A 942 -25.77 9.36 1.07
CA PRO A 942 -26.55 9.57 2.29
C PRO A 942 -27.67 8.54 2.42
N PRO A 943 -28.19 8.30 3.63
CA PRO A 943 -29.20 7.28 3.84
C PRO A 943 -30.53 7.64 3.20
N SER A 944 -31.13 6.68 2.50
CA SER A 944 -32.43 6.78 1.85
C SER A 944 -33.44 5.87 2.54
N LEU A 945 -34.67 6.37 2.71
CA LEU A 945 -35.85 5.67 3.22
C LEU A 945 -37.02 5.99 2.26
N GLU A 946 -37.82 5.00 1.91
CA GLU A 946 -38.94 5.13 0.95
C GLU A 946 -40.04 6.09 1.43
N ASP A 947 -40.34 6.03 2.74
CA ASP A 947 -41.34 6.88 3.41
C ASP A 947 -40.70 7.98 4.29
N ALA A 948 -39.49 8.43 3.96
CA ALA A 948 -38.76 9.46 4.72
C ALA A 948 -39.63 10.67 5.09
N GLY A 949 -39.69 11.00 6.38
CA GLY A 949 -40.44 12.12 6.94
C GLY A 949 -41.97 11.92 7.03
N LYS A 950 -42.52 10.78 6.60
CA LYS A 950 -43.95 10.47 6.75
C LYS A 950 -44.25 9.85 8.12
N MET A 951 -45.53 9.86 8.49
CA MET A 951 -46.09 9.17 9.66
C MET A 951 -47.02 8.05 9.18
N LEU A 952 -46.64 6.80 9.43
CA LEU A 952 -47.41 5.61 9.10
C LEU A 952 -48.27 5.18 10.29
N ASN A 953 -49.52 4.75 10.06
CA ASN A 953 -50.42 4.31 11.13
C ASN A 953 -50.48 2.78 11.16
N GLU A 954 -50.19 2.18 12.32
CA GLU A 954 -50.20 0.74 12.53
C GLU A 954 -51.10 0.37 13.71
N SER A 955 -51.80 -0.75 13.61
CA SER A 955 -52.69 -1.24 14.68
C SER A 955 -52.53 -2.73 14.92
N VAL A 956 -52.35 -3.11 16.19
CA VAL A 956 -52.18 -4.50 16.63
C VAL A 956 -53.16 -4.84 17.74
N VAL A 957 -53.64 -6.08 17.81
CA VAL A 957 -54.47 -6.56 18.93
C VAL A 957 -53.56 -6.94 20.10
N VAL A 958 -53.97 -6.62 21.33
CA VAL A 958 -53.21 -6.90 22.55
C VAL A 958 -52.79 -8.38 22.64
N ASN A 959 -51.55 -8.60 23.07
CA ASN A 959 -50.81 -9.86 23.11
C ASN A 959 -50.38 -10.45 21.75
N ASN A 960 -50.79 -9.89 20.61
CA ASN A 960 -50.27 -10.32 19.30
C ASN A 960 -48.94 -9.63 18.97
N PRO A 961 -48.09 -10.22 18.09
CA PRO A 961 -46.87 -9.60 17.64
C PRO A 961 -47.11 -8.47 16.62
N VAL A 962 -46.22 -7.49 16.57
CA VAL A 962 -46.14 -6.46 15.52
C VAL A 962 -44.70 -6.14 15.16
N GLN A 963 -44.43 -5.89 13.88
CA GLN A 963 -43.13 -5.48 13.37
C GLN A 963 -43.22 -4.08 12.75
N LEU A 964 -42.30 -3.19 13.08
CA LEU A 964 -42.14 -1.88 12.44
C LEU A 964 -40.79 -1.85 11.69
N GLU A 965 -40.80 -1.42 10.43
CA GLU A 965 -39.66 -1.52 9.53
C GLU A 965 -39.00 -0.16 9.24
N CYS A 966 -37.68 -0.17 9.08
CA CYS A 966 -36.86 0.98 8.73
C CYS A 966 -35.77 0.52 7.76
N LYS A 967 -36.18 0.21 6.53
CA LYS A 967 -35.31 -0.34 5.47
C LYS A 967 -34.44 0.76 4.84
N ALA A 968 -33.48 1.27 5.60
CA ALA A 968 -32.56 2.30 5.12
C ALA A 968 -31.42 1.72 4.27
N VAL A 969 -31.15 2.36 3.12
CA VAL A 969 -30.02 2.05 2.24
C VAL A 969 -29.07 3.25 2.15
N GLY A 970 -27.77 3.01 1.98
CA GLY A 970 -26.77 4.08 1.89
C GLY A 970 -25.34 3.52 1.88
N SER A 971 -24.35 4.36 1.58
CA SER A 971 -22.94 3.97 1.52
C SER A 971 -22.07 5.02 2.24
N PRO A 972 -21.47 4.72 3.41
CA PRO A 972 -21.53 3.45 4.14
C PRO A 972 -22.94 3.08 4.61
N LEU A 973 -23.17 1.79 4.87
CA LEU A 973 -24.44 1.28 5.41
C LEU A 973 -24.86 2.07 6.66
N PRO A 974 -26.08 2.63 6.71
CA PRO A 974 -26.49 3.48 7.82
C PRO A 974 -26.80 2.68 9.09
N VAL A 975 -26.45 3.28 10.22
CA VAL A 975 -26.83 2.82 11.57
C VAL A 975 -28.24 3.32 11.85
N ILE A 976 -29.10 2.44 12.35
CA ILE A 976 -30.49 2.77 12.65
C ILE A 976 -30.72 2.79 14.16
N THR A 977 -31.29 3.90 14.64
CA THR A 977 -31.68 4.08 16.04
C THR A 977 -33.18 4.28 16.11
N TRP A 978 -33.86 3.47 16.93
CA TRP A 978 -35.29 3.62 17.19
C TRP A 978 -35.55 4.40 18.46
N TYR A 979 -36.63 5.16 18.45
CA TYR A 979 -37.14 5.94 19.57
C TYR A 979 -38.62 5.63 19.76
N LYS A 980 -39.08 5.61 21.00
CA LYS A 980 -40.50 5.66 21.36
C LYS A 980 -40.72 6.93 22.18
N ASP A 981 -41.68 7.76 21.77
CA ASP A 981 -42.03 9.01 22.45
C ASP A 981 -40.79 9.90 22.73
N ASN A 982 -39.92 10.02 21.71
CA ASN A 982 -38.61 10.68 21.71
C ASN A 982 -37.52 10.13 22.67
N ARG A 983 -37.73 8.97 23.30
CA ARG A 983 -36.70 8.27 24.10
C ARG A 983 -36.08 7.13 23.29
N PRO A 984 -34.74 6.97 23.29
CA PRO A 984 -34.10 5.88 22.53
C PRO A 984 -34.51 4.52 23.09
N LEU A 985 -34.97 3.63 22.22
CA LEU A 985 -35.26 2.25 22.59
C LEU A 985 -33.93 1.50 22.74
N SER A 986 -33.66 1.07 23.97
CA SER A 986 -32.61 0.10 24.28
C SER A 986 -33.28 -1.27 24.42
N GLY A 987 -32.60 -2.35 24.00
CA GLY A 987 -33.15 -3.71 24.03
C GLY A 987 -33.71 -4.08 25.40
N SER A 988 -35.05 -4.09 25.51
CA SER A 988 -35.81 -4.54 26.66
C SER A 988 -36.37 -5.94 26.37
N SER A 989 -36.86 -6.62 27.41
CA SER A 989 -37.44 -7.97 27.27
C SER A 989 -38.75 -8.02 26.46
N SER A 990 -39.25 -6.89 25.95
CA SER A 990 -40.49 -6.80 25.14
C SER A 990 -40.27 -6.32 23.70
N VAL A 991 -39.06 -5.86 23.33
CA VAL A 991 -38.77 -5.32 21.99
C VAL A 991 -37.47 -5.91 21.44
N ALA A 992 -37.60 -6.77 20.43
CA ALA A 992 -36.48 -7.38 19.72
C ALA A 992 -36.04 -6.51 18.53
N PHE A 993 -34.73 -6.46 18.28
CA PHE A 993 -34.14 -5.73 17.14
C PHE A 993 -33.64 -6.73 16.09
N LEU A 994 -34.37 -6.84 14.97
CA LEU A 994 -34.05 -7.72 13.86
C LEU A 994 -33.30 -6.97 12.75
N ASN A 995 -32.68 -7.72 11.83
CA ASN A 995 -31.97 -7.17 10.66
C ASN A 995 -31.04 -5.99 10.97
N ARG A 996 -30.18 -6.13 11.99
CA ARG A 996 -29.26 -5.06 12.47
C ARG A 996 -29.96 -3.77 12.92
N GLY A 997 -31.18 -3.88 13.43
CA GLY A 997 -32.01 -2.74 13.86
C GLY A 997 -32.85 -2.14 12.73
N GLN A 998 -32.86 -2.71 11.53
CA GLN A 998 -33.79 -2.29 10.47
C GLN A 998 -35.25 -2.69 10.76
N ILE A 999 -35.51 -3.61 11.68
CA ILE A 999 -36.87 -3.97 12.10
C ILE A 999 -36.89 -4.04 13.63
N ILE A 1000 -37.90 -3.44 14.26
CA ILE A 1000 -38.24 -3.75 15.64
C ILE A 1000 -39.47 -4.64 15.67
N GLU A 1001 -39.40 -5.70 16.48
CA GLU A 1001 -40.48 -6.64 16.72
C GLU A 1001 -40.91 -6.56 18.17
N ILE A 1002 -42.20 -6.37 18.40
CA ILE A 1002 -42.83 -6.45 19.72
C ILE A 1002 -43.56 -7.79 19.73
N GLU A 1003 -43.05 -8.76 20.48
CA GLU A 1003 -43.52 -10.16 20.43
C GLU A 1003 -44.96 -10.32 20.95
N SER A 1004 -45.35 -9.52 21.94
CA SER A 1004 -46.69 -9.58 22.56
C SER A 1004 -47.15 -8.18 22.99
N ALA A 1005 -47.74 -7.44 22.05
CA ALA A 1005 -48.03 -6.02 22.22
C ALA A 1005 -48.95 -5.71 23.41
N GLN A 1006 -48.49 -4.83 24.30
CA GLN A 1006 -49.24 -4.37 25.48
C GLN A 1006 -49.77 -2.96 25.27
N ILE A 1007 -50.76 -2.54 26.07
CA ILE A 1007 -51.34 -1.18 25.99
C ILE A 1007 -50.26 -0.09 26.17
N ALA A 1008 -49.21 -0.35 26.94
CA ALA A 1008 -48.07 0.54 27.14
C ALA A 1008 -47.16 0.72 25.90
N ASP A 1009 -47.23 -0.19 24.94
CA ASP A 1009 -46.48 -0.13 23.69
C ASP A 1009 -47.12 0.84 22.68
N ALA A 1010 -48.39 1.24 22.86
CA ALA A 1010 -48.99 2.30 22.04
C ALA A 1010 -48.19 3.62 22.17
N GLY A 1011 -48.00 4.34 21.06
CA GLY A 1011 -47.22 5.59 21.05
C GLY A 1011 -46.63 5.92 19.68
N ILE A 1012 -45.78 6.96 19.65
CA ILE A 1012 -45.10 7.38 18.42
C ILE A 1012 -43.70 6.77 18.41
N TYR A 1013 -43.45 5.92 17.42
CA TYR A 1013 -42.14 5.36 17.14
C TYR A 1013 -41.47 6.18 16.05
N LYS A 1014 -40.16 6.40 16.19
CA LYS A 1014 -39.34 7.06 15.16
C LYS A 1014 -38.09 6.23 14.94
N CYS A 1015 -37.81 5.84 13.70
CA CYS A 1015 -36.49 5.36 13.33
C CYS A 1015 -35.67 6.50 12.72
N VAL A 1016 -34.38 6.54 13.04
CA VAL A 1016 -33.42 7.49 12.47
C VAL A 1016 -32.26 6.70 11.91
N ALA A 1017 -32.03 6.79 10.60
CA ALA A 1017 -30.95 6.14 9.88
C ALA A 1017 -29.85 7.15 9.56
N ILE A 1018 -28.61 6.88 9.99
CA ILE A 1018 -27.48 7.82 9.94
C ILE A 1018 -26.24 7.14 9.35
N ASN A 1019 -25.53 7.83 8.45
CA ASN A 1019 -24.16 7.48 8.05
C ASN A 1019 -23.28 8.73 7.95
N SER A 1020 -22.03 8.58 7.50
CA SER A 1020 -21.07 9.68 7.35
C SER A 1020 -21.45 10.74 6.29
N ALA A 1021 -22.46 10.49 5.45
CA ALA A 1021 -22.97 11.41 4.43
C ALA A 1021 -24.27 12.12 4.81
N GLY A 1022 -25.01 11.64 5.81
CA GLY A 1022 -26.25 12.29 6.26
C GLY A 1022 -27.11 11.46 7.20
N ALA A 1023 -28.31 11.97 7.48
CA ALA A 1023 -29.33 11.32 8.30
C ALA A 1023 -30.71 11.45 7.63
N THR A 1024 -31.59 10.48 7.88
CA THR A 1024 -33.00 10.48 7.49
C THR A 1024 -33.83 9.79 8.57
N GLU A 1025 -35.14 10.04 8.62
CA GLU A 1025 -36.05 9.54 9.65
C GLU A 1025 -37.42 9.16 9.09
N LEU A 1026 -38.10 8.24 9.79
CA LEU A 1026 -39.45 7.76 9.49
C LEU A 1026 -40.22 7.59 10.80
N TYR A 1027 -41.52 7.91 10.78
CA TYR A 1027 -42.39 7.90 11.95
C TYR A 1027 -43.50 6.85 11.81
N TYR A 1028 -43.84 6.22 12.93
CA TYR A 1028 -44.94 5.27 13.09
C TYR A 1028 -45.84 5.70 14.25
N SER A 1029 -47.14 5.54 14.08
CA SER A 1029 -48.20 5.75 15.06
C SER A 1029 -48.79 4.40 15.41
N LEU A 1030 -48.35 3.78 16.51
CA LEU A 1030 -48.79 2.44 16.90
C LEU A 1030 -49.97 2.51 17.85
N GLN A 1031 -51.08 1.89 17.46
CA GLN A 1031 -52.27 1.71 18.29
C GLN A 1031 -52.43 0.25 18.73
N VAL A 1032 -52.68 0.02 20.02
CA VAL A 1032 -52.91 -1.32 20.56
C VAL A 1032 -54.39 -1.48 20.91
N HIS A 1033 -55.09 -2.31 20.14
CA HIS A 1033 -56.50 -2.60 20.32
C HIS A 1033 -56.71 -3.75 21.33
N VAL A 1034 -57.67 -3.59 22.23
CA VAL A 1034 -58.05 -4.56 23.26
C VAL A 1034 -59.43 -5.10 22.90
N PRO A 1035 -59.63 -6.43 22.73
CA PRO A 1035 -60.92 -7.00 22.37
C PRO A 1035 -61.97 -6.75 23.46
N PRO A 1036 -63.27 -6.86 23.14
CA PRO A 1036 -64.32 -6.59 24.11
C PRO A 1036 -64.30 -7.59 25.27
N SER A 1037 -64.66 -7.11 26.46
CA SER A 1037 -64.84 -7.91 27.67
C SER A 1037 -66.13 -7.46 28.35
N ILE A 1038 -67.05 -8.39 28.63
CA ILE A 1038 -68.36 -8.08 29.23
C ILE A 1038 -68.35 -8.56 30.69
N SER A 1039 -68.68 -7.68 31.63
CA SER A 1039 -68.76 -7.98 33.06
C SER A 1039 -70.20 -8.08 33.57
N GLY A 1040 -70.38 -8.79 34.70
CA GLY A 1040 -71.62 -8.82 35.49
C GLY A 1040 -71.69 -10.02 36.43
N SER A 1041 -72.57 -9.95 37.43
CA SER A 1041 -72.56 -10.82 38.62
C SER A 1041 -73.47 -12.05 38.57
N SER A 1042 -74.62 -11.98 37.88
CA SER A 1042 -75.54 -13.11 37.71
C SER A 1042 -75.90 -13.34 36.25
N ASN A 1043 -75.94 -14.61 35.86
CA ASN A 1043 -76.43 -15.06 34.54
C ASN A 1043 -77.92 -15.44 34.56
N VAL A 1044 -78.58 -15.34 35.72
CA VAL A 1044 -80.03 -15.56 35.87
C VAL A 1044 -80.63 -14.35 36.59
N VAL A 1045 -81.69 -13.78 36.04
CA VAL A 1045 -82.47 -12.71 36.65
C VAL A 1045 -83.89 -13.21 36.86
N ALA A 1046 -84.31 -13.29 38.12
CA ALA A 1046 -85.67 -13.65 38.50
C ALA A 1046 -86.45 -12.37 38.84
N VAL A 1047 -87.64 -12.23 38.27
CA VAL A 1047 -88.54 -11.09 38.52
C VAL A 1047 -89.99 -11.57 38.62
N VAL A 1048 -90.81 -10.89 39.41
CA VAL A 1048 -92.26 -11.15 39.46
C VAL A 1048 -92.95 -10.37 38.34
N VAL A 1049 -94.00 -10.94 37.77
CA VAL A 1049 -94.81 -10.34 36.69
C VAL A 1049 -95.20 -8.88 37.00
N ASN A 1050 -95.28 -8.05 35.95
CA ASN A 1050 -95.54 -6.61 35.96
C ASN A 1050 -94.47 -5.71 36.62
N ASN A 1051 -93.41 -6.25 37.23
CA ASN A 1051 -92.31 -5.42 37.72
C ASN A 1051 -91.34 -4.99 36.62
N LEU A 1052 -90.69 -3.84 36.83
CA LEU A 1052 -89.58 -3.35 36.02
C LEU A 1052 -88.36 -4.29 36.20
N VAL A 1053 -87.78 -4.75 35.09
CA VAL A 1053 -86.47 -5.43 35.10
C VAL A 1053 -85.47 -4.68 34.22
N ARG A 1054 -84.20 -4.70 34.64
CA ARG A 1054 -83.07 -4.12 33.89
C ARG A 1054 -81.98 -5.18 33.78
N LEU A 1055 -81.58 -5.49 32.55
CA LEU A 1055 -80.45 -6.35 32.24
C LEU A 1055 -79.28 -5.44 31.83
N GLU A 1056 -78.17 -5.53 32.55
CA GLU A 1056 -77.01 -4.67 32.36
C GLU A 1056 -75.88 -5.41 31.63
N CYS A 1057 -75.28 -4.72 30.66
CA CYS A 1057 -74.16 -5.19 29.87
C CYS A 1057 -73.03 -4.14 29.91
N GLU A 1058 -72.13 -4.31 30.88
CA GLU A 1058 -70.94 -3.50 30.98
C GLU A 1058 -69.81 -4.10 30.14
N ALA A 1059 -69.62 -3.57 28.93
CA ALA A 1059 -68.52 -3.96 28.05
C ALA A 1059 -67.35 -2.96 28.09
N ARG A 1060 -66.12 -3.47 28.12
CA ARG A 1060 -64.86 -2.71 28.05
C ARG A 1060 -63.98 -3.23 26.93
N GLY A 1061 -63.30 -2.34 26.21
CA GLY A 1061 -62.39 -2.66 25.10
C GLY A 1061 -61.78 -1.39 24.51
N ILE A 1062 -60.77 -1.54 23.65
CA ILE A 1062 -60.11 -0.44 22.92
C ILE A 1062 -60.07 -0.82 21.42
N PRO A 1063 -60.71 -0.06 20.51
CA PRO A 1063 -61.64 1.04 20.75
C PRO A 1063 -62.87 0.58 21.56
N ALA A 1064 -63.64 1.52 22.10
CA ALA A 1064 -64.84 1.19 22.89
C ALA A 1064 -65.84 0.37 22.04
N PRO A 1065 -66.34 -0.77 22.54
CA PRO A 1065 -67.21 -1.65 21.76
C PRO A 1065 -68.62 -1.09 21.58
N SER A 1066 -69.22 -1.36 20.42
CA SER A 1066 -70.66 -1.22 20.20
C SER A 1066 -71.41 -2.40 20.86
N LEU A 1067 -72.65 -2.15 21.30
CA LEU A 1067 -73.47 -3.12 22.04
C LEU A 1067 -74.81 -3.38 21.35
N THR A 1068 -75.15 -4.66 21.22
CA THR A 1068 -76.41 -5.14 20.64
C THR A 1068 -77.02 -6.20 21.55
N TRP A 1069 -78.35 -6.24 21.67
CA TRP A 1069 -79.06 -7.28 22.42
C TRP A 1069 -79.82 -8.23 21.48
N LEU A 1070 -79.75 -9.52 21.78
CA LEU A 1070 -80.57 -10.58 21.17
C LEU A 1070 -81.48 -11.18 22.24
N LYS A 1071 -82.71 -11.56 21.87
CA LYS A 1071 -83.58 -12.46 22.66
C LYS A 1071 -83.72 -13.77 21.87
N ASP A 1072 -83.38 -14.88 22.50
CA ASP A 1072 -83.47 -16.23 21.94
C ASP A 1072 -82.80 -16.35 20.54
N GLY A 1073 -81.69 -15.61 20.36
CA GLY A 1073 -80.90 -15.55 19.12
C GLY A 1073 -81.33 -14.50 18.09
N SER A 1074 -82.45 -13.81 18.28
CA SER A 1074 -82.96 -12.77 17.36
C SER A 1074 -82.73 -11.35 17.90
N PRO A 1075 -82.36 -10.35 17.07
CA PRO A 1075 -82.12 -8.98 17.53
C PRO A 1075 -83.34 -8.34 18.20
N VAL A 1076 -83.12 -7.71 19.36
CA VAL A 1076 -84.19 -7.00 20.08
C VAL A 1076 -84.39 -5.62 19.46
N SER A 1077 -85.57 -5.39 18.88
CA SER A 1077 -85.98 -4.06 18.39
C SER A 1077 -86.45 -3.20 19.57
N GLY A 1078 -85.81 -2.04 19.78
CA GLY A 1078 -85.93 -1.24 21.01
C GLY A 1078 -87.26 -0.51 21.28
N PHE A 1079 -88.35 -0.90 20.63
CA PHE A 1079 -89.67 -0.26 20.72
C PHE A 1079 -90.86 -1.24 20.70
N ALA A 1080 -90.63 -2.55 20.82
CA ALA A 1080 -91.71 -3.54 20.88
C ALA A 1080 -92.10 -3.87 22.34
N ASN A 1081 -93.42 -3.88 22.63
CA ASN A 1081 -94.04 -4.44 23.83
C ASN A 1081 -93.31 -4.16 25.17
N GLY A 1082 -93.00 -2.90 25.46
CA GLY A 1082 -92.45 -2.49 26.77
C GLY A 1082 -90.94 -2.72 26.95
N ILE A 1083 -90.24 -3.24 25.93
CA ILE A 1083 -88.78 -3.42 25.95
C ILE A 1083 -88.09 -2.16 25.39
N GLN A 1084 -87.08 -1.65 26.10
CA GLN A 1084 -86.29 -0.47 25.72
C GLN A 1084 -84.78 -0.74 25.84
N VAL A 1085 -84.03 -0.35 24.81
CA VAL A 1085 -82.56 -0.36 24.82
C VAL A 1085 -82.07 1.04 25.19
N LEU A 1086 -81.41 1.15 26.35
CA LEU A 1086 -80.97 2.41 26.95
C LEU A 1086 -79.44 2.49 27.00
N SER A 1087 -78.92 3.70 27.26
CA SER A 1087 -77.49 3.96 27.50
C SER A 1087 -76.56 3.40 26.40
N GLY A 1088 -76.95 3.54 25.13
CA GLY A 1088 -76.18 3.08 23.97
C GLY A 1088 -76.03 1.56 23.87
N GLY A 1089 -76.98 0.79 24.40
CA GLY A 1089 -76.94 -0.67 24.43
C GLY A 1089 -76.47 -1.26 25.77
N ARG A 1090 -76.02 -0.45 26.73
CA ARG A 1090 -75.56 -0.94 28.04
C ARG A 1090 -76.67 -1.48 28.94
N ILE A 1091 -77.91 -1.06 28.75
CA ILE A 1091 -79.04 -1.49 29.59
C ILE A 1091 -80.21 -1.89 28.68
N LEU A 1092 -80.72 -3.11 28.85
CA LEU A 1092 -82.00 -3.53 28.33
C LEU A 1092 -83.04 -3.47 29.46
N ALA A 1093 -84.01 -2.58 29.37
CA ALA A 1093 -85.06 -2.40 30.36
C ALA A 1093 -86.39 -2.93 29.83
N LEU A 1094 -87.11 -3.73 30.62
CA LEU A 1094 -88.49 -4.11 30.34
C LEU A 1094 -89.38 -3.43 31.38
N THR A 1095 -90.23 -2.51 30.94
CA THR A 1095 -90.99 -1.62 31.83
C THR A 1095 -92.03 -2.33 32.69
N SER A 1096 -92.53 -3.47 32.23
CA SER A 1096 -93.47 -4.35 32.92
C SER A 1096 -93.27 -5.78 32.43
N ALA A 1097 -92.49 -6.58 33.17
CA ALA A 1097 -92.10 -7.93 32.74
C ALA A 1097 -93.31 -8.89 32.66
N GLN A 1098 -93.55 -9.49 31.50
CA GLN A 1098 -94.59 -10.49 31.29
C GLN A 1098 -94.02 -11.91 31.32
N ILE A 1099 -94.85 -12.93 31.57
CA ILE A 1099 -94.40 -14.33 31.59
C ILE A 1099 -93.76 -14.73 30.24
N SER A 1100 -94.26 -14.18 29.14
CA SER A 1100 -93.71 -14.31 27.77
C SER A 1100 -92.34 -13.66 27.55
N ASP A 1101 -91.88 -12.82 28.48
CA ASP A 1101 -90.54 -12.24 28.45
C ASP A 1101 -89.49 -13.17 29.04
N THR A 1102 -89.91 -14.27 29.67
CA THR A 1102 -89.00 -15.39 30.00
C THR A 1102 -88.30 -15.88 28.73
N GLY A 1103 -86.97 -15.94 28.77
CA GLY A 1103 -86.13 -16.26 27.61
C GLY A 1103 -84.67 -15.92 27.87
N ARG A 1104 -83.80 -16.28 26.92
CA ARG A 1104 -82.36 -16.03 27.00
C ARG A 1104 -81.99 -14.75 26.27
N TYR A 1105 -81.50 -13.76 27.01
CA TYR A 1105 -81.06 -12.48 26.47
C TYR A 1105 -79.55 -12.45 26.35
N THR A 1106 -79.04 -12.32 25.12
CA THR A 1106 -77.61 -12.25 24.83
C THR A 1106 -77.22 -10.81 24.55
N CYS A 1107 -76.33 -10.24 25.36
CA CYS A 1107 -75.62 -9.01 24.97
C CYS A 1107 -74.40 -9.38 24.12
N VAL A 1108 -74.23 -8.70 22.99
CA VAL A 1108 -73.10 -8.84 22.07
C VAL A 1108 -72.33 -7.51 22.03
N ALA A 1109 -71.02 -7.57 22.25
CA ALA A 1109 -70.11 -6.44 22.26
C ALA A 1109 -69.04 -6.62 21.16
N VAL A 1110 -68.90 -5.64 20.26
CA VAL A 1110 -68.01 -5.73 19.08
C VAL A 1110 -67.09 -4.51 19.00
N ASN A 1111 -65.81 -4.70 18.72
CA ASN A 1111 -64.88 -3.64 18.31
C ASN A 1111 -63.89 -4.14 17.24
N ALA A 1112 -62.96 -3.27 16.82
CA ALA A 1112 -61.95 -3.58 15.81
C ALA A 1112 -60.95 -4.69 16.19
N ALA A 1113 -60.92 -5.15 17.45
CA ALA A 1113 -60.13 -6.28 17.92
C ALA A 1113 -60.93 -7.59 18.10
N GLY A 1114 -62.26 -7.56 17.96
CA GLY A 1114 -63.08 -8.77 17.98
C GLY A 1114 -64.46 -8.59 18.64
N GLU A 1115 -65.05 -9.72 19.00
CA GLU A 1115 -66.42 -9.82 19.52
C GLU A 1115 -66.46 -10.69 20.78
N LYS A 1116 -67.33 -10.31 21.74
CA LYS A 1116 -67.74 -11.16 22.86
C LYS A 1116 -69.24 -11.06 23.09
N GLN A 1117 -69.81 -12.14 23.61
CA GLN A 1117 -71.22 -12.20 23.99
C GLN A 1117 -71.39 -12.71 25.42
N ARG A 1118 -72.50 -12.36 26.06
CA ARG A 1118 -72.89 -12.83 27.39
C ARG A 1118 -74.39 -13.10 27.44
N ASP A 1119 -74.75 -14.31 27.83
CA ASP A 1119 -76.15 -14.74 28.00
C ASP A 1119 -76.64 -14.43 29.42
N ILE A 1120 -77.90 -14.01 29.52
CA ILE A 1120 -78.64 -13.78 30.76
C ILE A 1120 -80.03 -14.41 30.62
N ASP A 1121 -80.34 -15.40 31.44
CA ASP A 1121 -81.65 -16.03 31.49
C ASP A 1121 -82.61 -15.18 32.34
N LEU A 1122 -83.60 -14.56 31.71
CA LEU A 1122 -84.69 -13.88 32.41
C LEU A 1122 -85.79 -14.90 32.75
N ARG A 1123 -86.20 -14.95 34.02
CA ARG A 1123 -87.32 -15.79 34.50
C ARG A 1123 -88.37 -14.91 35.16
N VAL A 1124 -89.57 -14.89 34.58
CA VAL A 1124 -90.70 -14.10 35.08
C VAL A 1124 -91.71 -15.02 35.75
N TYR A 1125 -91.94 -14.81 37.06
CA TYR A 1125 -92.84 -15.61 37.88
C TYR A 1125 -94.18 -14.89 38.10
N GLY A 1126 -95.29 -15.62 38.07
CA GLY A 1126 -96.60 -15.08 38.47
C GLY A 1126 -96.70 -14.88 39.98
N GLU A 1127 -97.50 -13.92 40.43
CA GLU A 1127 -97.86 -13.78 41.84
C GLU A 1127 -98.67 -15.01 42.30
N THR A 1128 -98.14 -15.74 43.27
CA THR A 1128 -98.89 -16.75 44.03
C THR A 1128 -99.09 -16.21 45.44
N PHE A 1129 -100.35 -16.19 45.89
CA PHE A 1129 -100.75 -15.88 47.26
C PHE A 1129 -100.48 -17.07 48.18
#